data_AF-I8QM28-F1
#
_entry.id   AF-I8QM28-F1
#
_cell.length_a   1.000
_cell.length_b   1.000
_cell.length_c   1.000
_cell.angle_alpha   90.00
_cell.angle_beta   90.00
_cell.angle_gamma   90.00
#
_symmetry.space_group_name_H-M   'P 1'
#
loop_
_entity.id
_entity.type
_entity.pdbx_description
1 polymer ?
#
loop_
_entity_poly.entity_id
_entity_poly.type
_entity_poly.pdbx_seq_one_letter_code
_entity_poly.pdbx_strand_id
1 'polypeptide(L)'
;MPAKIRSDADGGERGRTTVGRYGRRRGRDTHDGPEHESHPDSDAPAPGAPAPDTAAPGAAAPDASASDAPASEAPASDAEPGERDPTARDSLTARDSLTGDGTDDHDTLPGRGKPVRIGRQVRFGKSHAPDDSDDGGAGGDDPDTLPGRAGTPVGDDIGPPERGRRARRRGRAARRDRAAEAVWIGVADLPGTDQPENPPGPGVAPDGDGTAGPAHSRLSRRRLLAGAVGLGAAAGGGLVAGRLLSSDGPTPDGLPRGHPSAPVGGVTAGPSVPAGSVTKLPENLLTIYGAPGTFGEFDGGQSTVRITEVPGWGFGPGQAAFMSAVSADGTVFVTTTPFTDDQSKLTGTDMEIEVFEPDVERFTRVVIPSTKGRMSLPRFDPNYRGVGGGDTSDVIVVPGPDGAQRVLFTSLMPFFGWNTAVDGELPSVGQLRRDRLTDRWVYDQQASWTAAQLAATAPPNVAAQAFPVLAPLEPRSPRGPSSIARLPRSGHLVITQYLGTGVGGTDNGALLVVDPAGRVLAHWQYPEVRPLGIGLVVNPREVVADPTSEPDDERFVLISDVRGLDYSTQPFPIQEFSYSASRGTITPCSTAVRAVQDGSRMESAVFGADGTLYVARTKNDGLRAETLAVYPKVGRERGLVTRAPATGNWPVDTWGIENRPDYLVAGTDRGGLVRSITVDPRTGAVLLAGLDGLVQVVRPAGRGGRMTFRTEQPIDVGLSMLRGPSTRYVGVRRGAVDPLRRSLWLPVNQMVLDGLPWPYPPFKLDQWLMRVDLDVLLGDE
;
A
#
# COMPACT_ATOMS: atom_id res chain seq x y z
N MET A 1 -49.82 29.51 -16.59
CA MET A 1 -50.89 29.82 -15.61
C MET A 1 -50.29 29.80 -14.21
N PRO A 2 -50.73 30.68 -13.30
CA PRO A 2 -49.89 31.77 -12.77
C PRO A 2 -49.55 31.69 -11.27
N ALA A 3 -48.53 32.48 -10.87
CA ALA A 3 -48.41 33.41 -9.70
C ALA A 3 -48.82 32.90 -8.29
N LYS A 4 -48.29 33.32 -7.13
CA LYS A 4 -47.67 34.55 -6.59
C LYS A 4 -47.28 34.15 -5.12
N ILE A 5 -46.36 34.76 -4.38
CA ILE A 5 -46.51 35.95 -3.52
C ILE A 5 -45.14 36.21 -2.84
N ARG A 6 -44.78 37.50 -2.74
CA ARG A 6 -43.64 38.09 -2.01
C ARG A 6 -43.95 38.31 -0.52
N SER A 7 -42.91 38.45 0.30
CA SER A 7 -42.93 39.44 1.40
C SER A 7 -41.52 39.98 1.67
N ASP A 8 -41.33 41.26 1.34
CA ASP A 8 -40.26 42.12 1.86
C ASP A 8 -40.67 42.70 3.22
N ALA A 9 -39.70 43.00 4.09
CA ALA A 9 -39.84 44.01 5.14
C ALA A 9 -38.48 44.64 5.44
N ASP A 10 -38.34 45.90 5.00
CA ASP A 10 -37.30 46.86 5.34
C ASP A 10 -37.54 47.51 6.71
N GLY A 11 -36.45 48.02 7.31
CA GLY A 11 -36.45 49.40 7.84
C GLY A 11 -35.86 49.64 9.25
N GLY A 12 -34.87 50.53 9.33
CA GLY A 12 -34.78 51.49 10.45
C GLY A 12 -33.39 51.91 10.96
N GLU A 13 -32.84 52.99 10.42
CA GLU A 13 -31.69 53.77 10.95
C GLU A 13 -32.02 54.72 12.13
N ARG A 14 -30.92 55.26 12.73
CA ARG A 14 -30.72 56.48 13.58
C ARG A 14 -30.42 56.16 15.06
N GLY A 15 -29.46 56.74 15.78
CA GLY A 15 -28.45 57.79 15.57
C GLY A 15 -28.04 58.42 16.94
N ARG A 16 -26.79 58.97 17.06
CA ARG A 16 -26.24 59.90 18.10
C ARG A 16 -25.98 59.30 19.52
N THR A 17 -24.99 59.70 20.34
CA THR A 17 -24.12 60.90 20.47
C THR A 17 -22.91 60.65 21.40
N THR A 18 -21.91 61.53 21.27
CA THR A 18 -20.64 61.75 21.98
C THR A 18 -20.75 62.27 23.44
N VAL A 19 -19.67 62.13 24.25
CA VAL A 19 -19.03 63.04 25.27
C VAL A 19 -18.29 62.16 26.32
N GLY A 20 -16.95 62.15 26.44
CA GLY A 20 -16.07 63.01 27.28
C GLY A 20 -15.96 62.48 28.75
N ARG A 21 -14.85 62.47 29.51
CA ARG A 21 -13.55 63.18 29.52
C ARG A 21 -12.74 62.76 30.80
N TYR A 22 -11.40 62.92 30.81
CA TYR A 22 -10.42 63.02 31.95
C TYR A 22 -10.06 61.78 32.80
N GLY A 23 -8.81 61.56 33.28
CA GLY A 23 -7.54 62.32 33.30
C GLY A 23 -6.31 61.39 33.38
N ARG A 24 -5.08 61.70 32.91
CA ARG A 24 -4.03 62.67 33.31
C ARG A 24 -3.29 62.38 34.64
N ARG A 25 -2.02 61.91 34.56
CA ARG A 25 -0.73 62.49 35.07
C ARG A 25 0.40 61.43 35.02
N ARG A 26 1.52 61.67 34.28
CA ARG A 26 2.82 62.34 34.62
C ARG A 26 3.74 61.48 35.52
N GLY A 27 5.06 61.35 35.33
CA GLY A 27 6.07 62.09 34.53
C GLY A 27 7.33 61.22 34.26
N ARG A 28 8.18 61.55 33.26
CA ARG A 28 9.43 62.40 33.30
C ARG A 28 10.61 61.71 34.00
N ASP A 29 11.87 61.66 33.54
CA ASP A 29 12.78 62.54 32.76
C ASP A 29 13.86 61.64 32.05
N THR A 30 14.29 61.79 30.78
CA THR A 30 15.26 62.71 30.11
C THR A 30 16.70 62.78 30.66
N HIS A 31 17.68 62.46 29.79
CA HIS A 31 18.99 63.12 29.50
C HIS A 31 19.91 62.08 28.81
N ASP A 32 20.86 62.34 27.91
CA ASP A 32 21.28 63.48 27.08
C ASP A 32 22.39 62.92 26.13
N GLY A 33 22.42 63.37 24.87
CA GLY A 33 23.66 63.80 24.21
C GLY A 33 24.62 62.79 23.53
N PRO A 34 25.49 63.26 22.60
CA PRO A 34 25.71 62.62 21.29
C PRO A 34 27.21 62.47 20.87
N GLU A 35 27.42 62.22 19.56
CA GLU A 35 28.64 62.44 18.73
C GLU A 35 29.60 61.26 18.48
N HIS A 36 29.70 60.80 17.22
CA HIS A 36 30.77 61.27 16.31
C HIS A 36 30.61 60.71 14.87
N GLU A 37 30.67 61.63 13.90
CA GLU A 37 30.84 61.39 12.46
C GLU A 37 32.29 60.99 12.12
N SER A 38 32.50 60.21 11.05
CA SER A 38 33.35 60.59 9.89
C SER A 38 33.50 59.47 8.83
N HIS A 39 33.04 59.79 7.61
CA HIS A 39 33.53 59.30 6.31
C HIS A 39 34.88 60.01 5.98
N PRO A 40 35.71 59.62 4.97
CA PRO A 40 35.29 59.47 3.55
C PRO A 40 36.09 58.49 2.62
N ASP A 41 35.51 58.30 1.43
CA ASP A 41 36.06 58.13 0.06
C ASP A 41 37.42 57.48 -0.23
N SER A 42 37.46 56.58 -1.23
CA SER A 42 38.00 56.89 -2.59
C SER A 42 38.11 55.66 -3.52
N ASP A 43 37.59 55.87 -4.74
CA ASP A 43 38.10 55.52 -6.07
C ASP A 43 38.41 54.09 -6.56
N ALA A 44 37.78 53.77 -7.70
CA ALA A 44 38.11 52.72 -8.66
C ALA A 44 39.43 53.02 -9.41
N PRO A 45 40.03 52.02 -10.12
CA PRO A 45 39.67 51.85 -11.54
C PRO A 45 39.76 50.40 -12.09
N ALA A 46 39.04 50.14 -13.19
CA ALA A 46 39.31 49.04 -14.15
C ALA A 46 40.50 49.44 -15.07
N PRO A 47 41.21 48.54 -15.82
CA PRO A 47 40.60 47.79 -16.94
C PRO A 47 41.26 46.43 -17.30
N GLY A 48 40.67 45.70 -18.26
CA GLY A 48 41.42 44.86 -19.21
C GLY A 48 40.98 43.39 -19.35
N ALA A 49 40.22 43.09 -20.42
CA ALA A 49 40.09 41.74 -20.98
C ALA A 49 41.36 41.35 -21.77
N PRO A 50 41.59 40.05 -22.05
CA PRO A 50 41.19 39.56 -23.37
C PRO A 50 40.60 38.13 -23.40
N ALA A 51 39.98 37.81 -24.54
CA ALA A 51 39.24 36.61 -24.92
C ALA A 51 40.05 35.30 -24.91
N PRO A 52 39.38 34.13 -24.92
CA PRO A 52 39.95 32.90 -25.46
C PRO A 52 39.42 32.61 -26.88
N ASP A 53 40.38 32.40 -27.78
CA ASP A 53 40.19 31.90 -29.14
C ASP A 53 39.70 30.45 -29.17
N THR A 54 38.92 30.20 -30.22
CA THR A 54 38.61 28.95 -30.92
C THR A 54 39.75 27.93 -31.00
N ALA A 55 39.45 26.65 -30.72
CA ALA A 55 39.84 25.50 -31.56
C ALA A 55 39.22 24.18 -31.06
N ALA A 56 38.31 23.61 -31.87
CA ALA A 56 38.23 22.15 -32.10
C ALA A 56 39.09 21.86 -33.34
N PRO A 57 39.78 20.71 -33.48
CA PRO A 57 39.14 19.42 -33.85
C PRO A 57 39.84 18.23 -33.14
N GLY A 58 39.52 16.95 -33.27
CA GLY A 58 38.72 16.17 -34.19
C GLY A 58 38.80 14.69 -33.78
N ALA A 59 37.97 13.88 -34.42
CA ALA A 59 37.76 12.45 -34.18
C ALA A 59 38.98 11.55 -34.44
N ALA A 60 39.07 10.42 -33.69
CA ALA A 60 39.41 9.09 -34.20
C ALA A 60 39.30 8.02 -33.09
N ALA A 61 38.44 7.02 -33.30
CA ALA A 61 38.67 5.63 -32.87
C ALA A 61 39.27 4.88 -34.09
N PRO A 62 39.66 3.58 -34.07
CA PRO A 62 39.60 2.56 -33.02
C PRO A 62 40.87 1.67 -32.90
N ASP A 63 40.73 0.50 -32.25
CA ASP A 63 41.50 -0.76 -32.33
C ASP A 63 42.50 -1.16 -31.22
N ALA A 64 42.02 -2.13 -30.43
CA ALA A 64 42.56 -3.47 -30.14
C ALA A 64 44.08 -3.74 -30.27
N SER A 65 44.68 -4.27 -29.20
CA SER A 65 45.22 -5.65 -29.20
C SER A 65 45.86 -6.00 -27.85
N ALA A 66 45.77 -7.29 -27.53
CA ALA A 66 46.30 -7.97 -26.36
C ALA A 66 47.83 -8.07 -26.32
N SER A 67 48.40 -8.24 -25.12
CA SER A 67 49.60 -9.08 -24.90
C SER A 67 49.84 -9.34 -23.41
N ASP A 68 49.80 -10.62 -23.06
CA ASP A 68 50.74 -11.41 -22.23
C ASP A 68 51.35 -10.88 -20.90
N ALA A 69 51.25 -11.77 -19.92
CA ALA A 69 51.94 -11.82 -18.61
C ALA A 69 53.48 -12.04 -18.76
N PRO A 70 54.35 -12.00 -17.72
CA PRO A 70 54.28 -12.89 -16.54
C PRO A 70 54.83 -12.38 -15.16
N ALA A 71 54.32 -13.03 -14.10
CA ALA A 71 54.96 -13.62 -12.89
C ALA A 71 56.00 -12.91 -11.98
N SER A 72 55.90 -13.31 -10.70
CA SER A 72 56.84 -13.27 -9.54
C SER A 72 56.84 -11.97 -8.71
N GLU A 73 56.85 -11.94 -7.38
CA GLU A 73 57.40 -12.84 -6.35
C GLU A 73 56.55 -12.87 -5.05
N ALA A 74 56.61 -13.99 -4.34
CA ALA A 74 56.29 -14.12 -2.91
C ALA A 74 57.58 -13.95 -2.07
N PRO A 75 57.47 -13.79 -0.73
CA PRO A 75 57.74 -14.98 0.09
C PRO A 75 56.83 -15.15 1.32
N ALA A 76 56.87 -16.39 1.80
CA ALA A 76 56.13 -17.01 2.90
C ALA A 76 56.70 -16.73 4.31
N SER A 77 55.92 -17.02 5.35
CA SER A 77 56.23 -18.09 6.33
C SER A 77 55.19 -18.18 7.46
N ASP A 78 54.56 -19.35 7.57
CA ASP A 78 54.38 -20.22 8.74
C ASP A 78 54.00 -19.67 10.13
N ALA A 79 52.88 -20.17 10.68
CA ALA A 79 52.88 -21.15 11.78
C ALA A 79 51.46 -21.43 12.33
N GLU A 80 50.95 -22.65 12.10
CA GLU A 80 50.05 -23.39 13.00
C GLU A 80 50.90 -24.14 14.07
N PRO A 81 50.38 -24.86 15.11
CA PRO A 81 49.03 -25.45 15.27
C PRO A 81 48.47 -25.45 16.73
N GLY A 82 47.26 -26.03 16.93
CA GLY A 82 46.93 -26.65 18.22
C GLY A 82 45.46 -26.91 18.53
N GLU A 83 44.98 -28.11 18.23
CA GLU A 83 43.75 -28.74 18.76
C GLU A 83 43.67 -28.73 20.29
N ARG A 84 42.44 -28.67 20.85
CA ARG A 84 41.91 -29.62 21.85
C ARG A 84 40.47 -29.27 22.28
N ASP A 85 39.57 -30.22 22.05
CA ASP A 85 38.38 -30.49 22.88
C ASP A 85 38.83 -31.34 24.09
N PRO A 86 38.21 -31.25 25.30
CA PRO A 86 37.16 -32.21 25.62
C PRO A 86 36.06 -31.75 26.59
N THR A 87 34.99 -32.54 26.56
CA THR A 87 33.81 -32.63 27.43
C THR A 87 34.03 -32.92 28.93
N ALA A 88 33.04 -32.47 29.73
CA ALA A 88 32.37 -33.16 30.86
C ALA A 88 32.79 -32.96 32.35
N ARG A 89 31.78 -32.52 33.12
CA ARG A 89 31.26 -32.99 34.43
C ARG A 89 31.74 -32.41 35.79
N ASP A 90 30.68 -32.04 36.54
CA ASP A 90 30.38 -32.30 37.96
C ASP A 90 30.86 -31.37 39.11
N SER A 91 29.86 -30.62 39.63
CA SER A 91 29.26 -30.76 40.98
C SER A 91 29.75 -29.93 42.19
N LEU A 92 28.76 -29.29 42.87
CA LEU A 92 28.55 -29.10 44.33
C LEU A 92 29.58 -28.24 45.11
N THR A 93 29.28 -27.29 46.01
CA THR A 93 28.27 -27.20 47.10
C THR A 93 28.31 -25.80 47.79
N ALA A 94 27.13 -25.34 48.24
CA ALA A 94 26.76 -24.66 49.51
C ALA A 94 27.64 -23.59 50.21
N ARG A 95 27.00 -22.43 50.52
CA ARG A 95 26.90 -21.75 51.85
C ARG A 95 26.05 -20.47 51.70
N ASP A 96 24.81 -20.40 52.21
CA ASP A 96 24.37 -20.05 53.57
C ASP A 96 25.01 -18.77 54.15
N SER A 97 24.22 -17.69 54.27
CA SER A 97 23.88 -17.01 55.55
C SER A 97 23.09 -15.70 55.34
N LEU A 98 21.82 -15.73 55.77
CA LEU A 98 21.03 -14.57 56.23
C LEU A 98 21.52 -14.16 57.62
N THR A 99 21.60 -12.86 57.93
CA THR A 99 20.98 -12.17 59.09
C THR A 99 21.54 -10.77 59.34
N GLY A 100 20.61 -9.80 59.51
CA GLY A 100 20.72 -8.59 60.36
C GLY A 100 21.53 -7.41 59.81
N ASP A 101 21.25 -6.15 60.09
CA ASP A 101 20.25 -5.46 60.92
C ASP A 101 20.50 -3.94 60.69
N GLY A 102 19.52 -3.06 60.95
CA GLY A 102 19.73 -1.62 60.93
C GLY A 102 18.48 -0.77 60.71
N THR A 103 17.75 -0.54 61.80
CA THR A 103 16.53 0.28 61.95
C THR A 103 16.80 1.78 62.14
N ASP A 104 15.67 2.53 62.19
CA ASP A 104 15.46 3.89 62.75
C ASP A 104 15.70 5.08 61.78
N ASP A 105 14.82 6.09 61.61
CA ASP A 105 13.97 6.76 62.59
C ASP A 105 12.68 7.43 62.03
N HIS A 106 11.78 7.80 62.96
CA HIS A 106 10.39 8.24 62.86
C HIS A 106 10.08 9.72 62.46
N ASP A 107 8.85 9.89 61.91
CA ASP A 107 7.83 10.95 62.08
C ASP A 107 8.16 12.46 62.13
N THR A 108 7.47 13.26 61.29
CA THR A 108 6.43 14.23 61.74
C THR A 108 5.79 15.02 60.58
N LEU A 109 4.45 15.01 60.52
CA LEU A 109 3.58 16.02 59.87
C LEU A 109 3.39 17.23 60.82
N PRO A 110 2.95 18.43 60.36
CA PRO A 110 1.50 18.71 60.21
C PRO A 110 1.09 19.74 59.13
N GLY A 111 -0.16 19.68 58.64
CA GLY A 111 -0.81 20.83 58.00
C GLY A 111 -2.03 20.57 57.12
N ARG A 112 -3.24 20.70 57.70
CA ARG A 112 -4.59 20.50 57.10
C ARG A 112 -4.96 21.51 56.00
N GLY A 113 -5.78 21.07 55.02
CA GLY A 113 -6.60 21.95 54.19
C GLY A 113 -7.59 21.26 53.21
N LYS A 114 -8.78 20.89 53.71
CA LYS A 114 -10.11 20.74 53.04
C LYS A 114 -10.26 19.98 51.70
N PRO A 115 -11.15 18.96 51.61
CA PRO A 115 -11.78 18.57 50.35
C PRO A 115 -13.04 19.43 50.08
N VAL A 116 -13.11 20.05 48.90
CA VAL A 116 -14.32 20.72 48.40
C VAL A 116 -15.24 19.68 47.77
N ARG A 117 -16.42 19.49 48.35
CA ARG A 117 -17.60 18.90 47.71
C ARG A 117 -18.15 19.90 46.68
N ILE A 118 -18.29 19.49 45.43
CA ILE A 118 -19.24 20.11 44.49
C ILE A 118 -20.31 19.07 44.20
N GLY A 119 -21.50 19.30 44.77
CA GLY A 119 -22.75 18.67 44.37
C GLY A 119 -23.61 19.67 43.61
N ARG A 120 -24.17 19.24 42.48
CA ARG A 120 -25.39 19.78 41.86
C ARG A 120 -25.88 18.74 40.85
N GLN A 121 -26.81 17.85 41.21
CA GLN A 121 -28.26 17.99 41.05
C GLN A 121 -28.70 18.59 39.70
N VAL A 122 -29.13 17.72 38.78
CA VAL A 122 -30.11 18.05 37.75
C VAL A 122 -31.30 17.11 37.93
N ARG A 123 -32.46 17.71 38.20
CA ARG A 123 -33.77 17.08 38.30
C ARG A 123 -34.30 16.78 36.90
N PHE A 124 -34.80 15.56 36.68
CA PHE A 124 -35.81 15.31 35.64
C PHE A 124 -37.20 15.48 36.25
N GLY A 125 -37.97 16.40 35.71
CA GLY A 125 -39.38 16.62 36.04
C GLY A 125 -40.28 15.65 35.28
N LYS A 126 -41.24 15.07 36.00
CA LYS A 126 -42.41 14.32 35.49
C LYS A 126 -43.60 15.27 35.30
N SER A 127 -44.38 15.00 34.25
CA SER A 127 -45.87 15.03 34.11
C SER A 127 -46.20 15.42 32.64
N HIS A 128 -47.20 14.89 31.92
CA HIS A 128 -48.48 14.25 32.23
C HIS A 128 -48.87 13.26 31.11
N ALA A 129 -49.65 12.23 31.47
CA ALA A 129 -50.55 11.50 30.57
C ALA A 129 -51.85 12.30 30.32
N PRO A 130 -52.71 11.87 29.38
CA PRO A 130 -53.89 11.15 29.87
C PRO A 130 -54.23 9.86 29.11
N ASP A 131 -55.02 9.06 29.81
CA ASP A 131 -55.75 7.84 29.45
C ASP A 131 -56.62 7.98 28.19
N ASP A 132 -56.86 6.87 27.48
CA ASP A 132 -58.17 6.20 27.53
C ASP A 132 -58.17 4.81 26.83
N SER A 133 -58.64 3.83 27.62
CA SER A 133 -59.45 2.62 27.32
C SER A 133 -59.10 1.70 26.14
N ASP A 134 -58.75 0.41 26.32
CA ASP A 134 -59.52 -0.77 26.79
C ASP A 134 -60.11 -1.61 25.64
N ASP A 135 -60.20 -2.93 25.93
CA ASP A 135 -60.68 -4.07 25.14
C ASP A 135 -59.66 -4.64 24.13
N GLY A 136 -59.16 -5.88 24.25
CA GLY A 136 -59.76 -7.11 24.74
C GLY A 136 -59.46 -8.18 23.67
N GLY A 137 -58.64 -9.19 23.95
CA GLY A 137 -59.20 -10.53 24.02
C GLY A 137 -58.36 -11.51 23.20
N ALA A 138 -58.22 -12.71 23.76
CA ALA A 138 -57.32 -13.78 23.36
C ALA A 138 -57.90 -14.72 22.29
N GLY A 139 -57.00 -15.56 21.72
CA GLY A 139 -57.30 -16.81 21.03
C GLY A 139 -57.60 -16.61 19.53
N GLY A 140 -57.16 -17.45 18.60
CA GLY A 140 -56.59 -18.78 18.63
C GLY A 140 -56.81 -19.39 17.24
N ASP A 141 -55.92 -20.30 16.86
CA ASP A 141 -56.10 -21.37 15.85
C ASP A 141 -56.02 -21.05 14.33
N ASP A 142 -54.91 -21.54 13.76
CA ASP A 142 -54.68 -22.24 12.47
C ASP A 142 -55.88 -23.06 11.90
N PRO A 143 -55.81 -23.68 10.69
CA PRO A 143 -55.16 -23.34 9.41
C PRO A 143 -56.05 -23.71 8.16
N ASP A 144 -55.43 -23.75 6.98
CA ASP A 144 -55.77 -24.53 5.76
C ASP A 144 -56.91 -24.06 4.83
N THR A 145 -56.57 -23.71 3.57
CA THR A 145 -56.69 -24.59 2.37
C THR A 145 -56.51 -23.84 1.03
N LEU A 146 -55.60 -24.35 0.18
CA LEU A 146 -55.61 -24.25 -1.29
C LEU A 146 -56.77 -25.10 -1.86
N PRO A 147 -57.32 -24.87 -3.08
CA PRO A 147 -56.66 -25.10 -4.40
C PRO A 147 -57.06 -24.03 -5.46
N GLY A 148 -56.56 -23.90 -6.70
CA GLY A 148 -55.82 -24.77 -7.60
C GLY A 148 -56.52 -24.83 -8.98
N ARG A 149 -55.84 -24.31 -10.01
CA ARG A 149 -55.78 -24.76 -11.44
C ARG A 149 -56.73 -24.23 -12.55
N ALA A 150 -56.04 -23.75 -13.60
CA ALA A 150 -56.17 -24.01 -15.05
C ALA A 150 -57.18 -23.25 -15.93
N GLY A 151 -56.65 -22.68 -17.03
CA GLY A 151 -57.40 -22.33 -18.24
C GLY A 151 -56.68 -21.37 -19.19
N THR A 152 -56.03 -21.90 -20.22
CA THR A 152 -55.82 -21.27 -21.55
C THR A 152 -56.59 -22.13 -22.56
N PRO A 153 -57.14 -21.61 -23.67
CA PRO A 153 -56.32 -21.32 -24.87
C PRO A 153 -56.86 -20.26 -25.89
N VAL A 154 -56.01 -19.84 -26.86
CA VAL A 154 -56.23 -19.56 -28.31
C VAL A 154 -57.34 -18.57 -28.74
N GLY A 155 -57.25 -17.64 -29.70
CA GLY A 155 -56.29 -17.27 -30.76
C GLY A 155 -56.94 -16.24 -31.71
N ASP A 156 -56.09 -15.57 -32.51
CA ASP A 156 -56.28 -15.04 -33.87
C ASP A 156 -57.35 -13.98 -34.27
N ASP A 157 -56.82 -12.77 -34.55
CA ASP A 157 -56.67 -12.15 -35.88
C ASP A 157 -57.80 -11.30 -36.54
N ILE A 158 -57.33 -10.33 -37.35
CA ILE A 158 -58.01 -9.50 -38.38
C ILE A 158 -58.62 -8.13 -37.96
N GLY A 159 -57.92 -7.03 -38.31
CA GLY A 159 -58.49 -5.67 -38.52
C GLY A 159 -58.85 -5.43 -40.01
N PRO A 160 -58.80 -4.20 -40.59
CA PRO A 160 -59.07 -2.82 -40.15
C PRO A 160 -60.17 -2.18 -41.08
N PRO A 161 -60.39 -0.85 -41.26
CA PRO A 161 -59.44 0.05 -41.97
C PRO A 161 -59.45 1.58 -41.63
N GLU A 162 -58.31 2.23 -41.91
CA GLU A 162 -58.13 3.51 -42.66
C GLU A 162 -58.74 4.85 -42.14
N ARG A 163 -58.16 6.07 -42.30
CA ARG A 163 -57.04 6.62 -43.09
C ARG A 163 -56.82 8.11 -42.69
N GLY A 164 -55.58 8.61 -42.83
CA GLY A 164 -55.29 10.04 -43.11
C GLY A 164 -54.10 10.64 -42.35
N ARG A 165 -52.83 10.45 -42.78
CA ARG A 165 -52.00 11.33 -43.66
C ARG A 165 -51.88 12.77 -43.14
N ARG A 166 -50.73 13.39 -42.82
CA ARG A 166 -49.37 13.58 -43.43
C ARG A 166 -48.57 14.47 -42.43
N ALA A 167 -47.26 14.76 -42.46
CA ALA A 167 -46.00 14.22 -42.97
C ALA A 167 -44.88 15.21 -42.53
N ARG A 168 -43.71 14.73 -42.08
CA ARG A 168 -42.32 15.30 -42.22
C ARG A 168 -41.39 14.64 -41.16
N ARG A 169 -40.53 13.66 -41.48
CA ARG A 169 -39.21 13.62 -42.17
C ARG A 169 -37.99 13.81 -41.22
N ARG A 170 -37.08 12.83 -41.28
CA ARG A 170 -35.75 12.62 -40.60
C ARG A 170 -35.87 12.12 -39.15
N GLY A 171 -35.31 10.99 -38.72
CA GLY A 171 -34.40 10.01 -39.31
C GLY A 171 -33.71 9.28 -38.14
N ARG A 172 -34.38 8.27 -37.57
CA ARG A 172 -33.82 7.35 -36.55
C ARG A 172 -33.62 5.98 -37.20
N ALA A 173 -32.38 5.49 -37.25
CA ALA A 173 -32.07 4.07 -37.39
C ALA A 173 -31.99 3.49 -35.98
N ALA A 174 -32.96 2.69 -35.56
CA ALA A 174 -33.00 1.23 -35.72
C ALA A 174 -32.25 0.52 -34.58
N ARG A 175 -33.00 0.37 -33.47
CA ARG A 175 -32.84 -0.64 -32.43
C ARG A 175 -33.14 -2.00 -33.06
N ARG A 176 -32.23 -2.96 -32.96
CA ARG A 176 -32.57 -4.39 -33.00
C ARG A 176 -31.64 -5.13 -32.06
N ASP A 177 -32.27 -5.80 -31.12
CA ASP A 177 -31.71 -6.86 -30.30
C ASP A 177 -31.02 -7.91 -31.19
N ARG A 178 -29.84 -8.35 -30.78
CA ARG A 178 -29.43 -9.74 -30.91
C ARG A 178 -28.40 -10.11 -29.86
N ALA A 179 -28.61 -11.30 -29.34
CA ALA A 179 -27.94 -11.94 -28.23
C ALA A 179 -26.42 -12.03 -28.42
N ALA A 180 -25.74 -11.99 -27.28
CA ALA A 180 -24.37 -12.44 -27.13
C ALA A 180 -24.28 -13.93 -27.46
N GLU A 181 -23.67 -14.26 -28.59
CA GLU A 181 -23.12 -15.59 -28.83
C GLU A 181 -21.71 -15.63 -28.26
N ALA A 182 -21.54 -16.43 -27.20
CA ALA A 182 -20.25 -16.91 -26.75
C ALA A 182 -19.67 -17.82 -27.84
N VAL A 183 -18.64 -17.36 -28.54
CA VAL A 183 -17.91 -18.21 -29.49
C VAL A 183 -16.93 -19.07 -28.69
N TRP A 184 -17.36 -20.29 -28.42
CA TRP A 184 -16.50 -21.43 -28.16
C TRP A 184 -15.79 -21.84 -29.45
N ILE A 185 -14.47 -21.98 -29.41
CA ILE A 185 -13.74 -22.77 -30.40
C ILE A 185 -13.33 -24.07 -29.70
N GLY A 186 -14.12 -25.11 -29.97
CA GLY A 186 -13.80 -26.49 -29.64
C GLY A 186 -12.68 -27.02 -30.54
N VAL A 187 -11.83 -27.82 -29.92
CA VAL A 187 -10.79 -28.64 -30.54
C VAL A 187 -11.42 -29.56 -31.59
N ALA A 188 -10.91 -29.52 -32.81
CA ALA A 188 -11.15 -30.53 -33.83
C ALA A 188 -9.82 -31.17 -34.23
N ASP A 189 -9.82 -32.51 -34.16
CA ASP A 189 -8.81 -33.44 -34.64
C ASP A 189 -8.31 -33.13 -36.06
N LEU A 190 -7.06 -33.50 -36.36
CA LEU A 190 -6.60 -34.09 -37.63
C LEU A 190 -5.13 -34.63 -37.47
N PRO A 191 -4.61 -35.50 -38.38
CA PRO A 191 -4.17 -36.87 -38.08
C PRO A 191 -2.63 -37.13 -38.18
N GLY A 192 -2.23 -38.41 -38.07
CA GLY A 192 -0.87 -39.01 -38.13
C GLY A 192 0.05 -38.47 -39.24
N THR A 193 1.37 -38.65 -39.24
CA THR A 193 2.26 -39.80 -38.97
C THR A 193 3.67 -39.21 -38.72
N ASP A 194 4.59 -39.78 -37.94
CA ASP A 194 5.51 -40.87 -38.30
C ASP A 194 6.42 -41.23 -37.10
N GLN A 195 6.67 -42.53 -36.92
CA GLN A 195 7.80 -43.07 -36.14
C GLN A 195 9.13 -42.85 -36.91
N PRO A 196 10.30 -42.89 -36.23
CA PRO A 196 11.10 -44.14 -36.25
C PRO A 196 11.82 -44.44 -34.91
N GLU A 197 11.76 -45.68 -34.43
CA GLU A 197 12.82 -46.71 -34.45
C GLU A 197 13.79 -46.70 -33.24
N ASN A 198 13.74 -47.78 -32.48
CA ASN A 198 14.85 -48.40 -31.74
C ASN A 198 15.28 -49.65 -32.55
N PRO A 199 16.43 -50.33 -32.30
CA PRO A 199 17.73 -49.96 -31.70
C PRO A 199 18.92 -50.45 -32.62
N PRO A 200 20.20 -50.52 -32.18
CA PRO A 200 20.67 -51.76 -31.54
C PRO A 200 21.79 -51.59 -30.49
N GLY A 201 21.85 -52.50 -29.51
CA GLY A 201 23.14 -53.00 -28.97
C GLY A 201 23.49 -54.34 -29.64
N PRO A 202 24.57 -55.07 -29.30
CA PRO A 202 25.64 -54.82 -28.32
C PRO A 202 27.07 -54.96 -28.94
N GLY A 203 28.12 -54.60 -28.19
CA GLY A 203 29.51 -54.79 -28.64
C GLY A 203 30.56 -54.79 -27.51
N VAL A 204 30.84 -56.00 -27.00
CA VAL A 204 32.17 -56.59 -26.70
C VAL A 204 33.22 -55.77 -25.92
N ALA A 205 33.58 -56.27 -24.74
CA ALA A 205 34.76 -55.93 -23.92
C ALA A 205 36.09 -56.43 -24.55
N PRO A 206 37.28 -56.02 -24.06
CA PRO A 206 37.91 -56.84 -23.01
C PRO A 206 38.80 -56.11 -21.97
N ASP A 207 38.92 -56.82 -20.84
CA ASP A 207 40.07 -57.03 -19.93
C ASP A 207 40.67 -55.94 -19.03
N GLY A 208 40.77 -56.31 -17.74
CA GLY A 208 41.83 -55.88 -16.82
C GLY A 208 41.46 -55.84 -15.33
N ASP A 209 41.71 -56.94 -14.61
CA ASP A 209 42.03 -57.14 -13.16
C ASP A 209 41.58 -56.10 -12.10
N GLY A 210 41.11 -56.45 -10.90
CA GLY A 210 41.09 -57.73 -10.20
C GLY A 210 40.64 -57.56 -8.73
N THR A 211 40.14 -58.67 -8.18
CA THR A 211 40.12 -59.10 -6.76
C THR A 211 39.35 -58.31 -5.69
N ALA A 212 38.27 -58.95 -5.21
CA ALA A 212 38.00 -59.38 -3.82
C ALA A 212 36.57 -59.04 -3.32
N GLY A 213 35.71 -60.07 -3.21
CA GLY A 213 34.43 -60.02 -2.46
C GLY A 213 34.64 -60.26 -0.95
N PRO A 214 33.64 -60.71 -0.16
CA PRO A 214 32.19 -60.91 -0.39
C PRO A 214 31.35 -60.07 0.63
N ALA A 215 30.01 -59.95 0.57
CA ALA A 215 29.06 -60.96 1.03
C ALA A 215 27.60 -60.49 0.86
N HIS A 216 26.73 -61.49 0.68
CA HIS A 216 25.30 -61.43 0.39
C HIS A 216 24.38 -61.11 1.58
N SER A 217 23.25 -60.44 1.29
CA SER A 217 21.88 -60.78 1.76
C SER A 217 20.90 -59.86 1.02
N ARG A 218 20.09 -60.26 0.02
CA ARG A 218 18.95 -61.19 -0.10
C ARG A 218 17.73 -60.90 0.79
N LEU A 219 16.63 -60.55 0.09
CA LEU A 219 15.20 -60.82 0.34
C LEU A 219 14.47 -59.85 1.30
N SER A 220 13.19 -59.48 1.14
CA SER A 220 12.09 -60.04 0.35
C SER A 220 10.97 -59.02 0.12
N ARG A 221 10.20 -59.22 -0.96
CA ARG A 221 8.82 -58.72 -1.13
C ARG A 221 7.86 -59.50 -0.22
N ARG A 222 6.90 -58.82 0.42
CA ARG A 222 5.59 -59.41 0.76
C ARG A 222 4.44 -58.45 0.47
N ARG A 223 3.44 -59.01 -0.20
CA ARG A 223 2.11 -58.47 -0.55
C ARG A 223 1.25 -58.26 0.70
N LEU A 224 0.28 -57.34 0.64
CA LEU A 224 -1.12 -57.64 0.95
C LEU A 224 -2.08 -56.59 0.35
N LEU A 225 -3.26 -57.11 -0.02
CA LEU A 225 -4.36 -56.55 -0.78
C LEU A 225 -5.38 -55.82 0.12
N ALA A 226 -6.03 -54.82 -0.48
CA ALA A 226 -7.45 -54.45 -0.43
C ALA A 226 -8.25 -54.47 0.90
N GLY A 227 -8.89 -53.33 1.20
CA GLY A 227 -10.06 -53.19 2.06
C GLY A 227 -10.63 -51.78 1.97
N ALA A 228 -11.86 -51.66 1.46
CA ALA A 228 -12.57 -50.40 1.20
C ALA A 228 -13.43 -49.94 2.40
N VAL A 229 -13.86 -48.67 2.30
CA VAL A 229 -14.98 -47.99 3.00
C VAL A 229 -14.66 -47.35 4.36
N GLY A 230 -14.82 -46.01 4.40
CA GLY A 230 -14.83 -45.21 5.63
C GLY A 230 -14.88 -43.71 5.34
N LEU A 231 -16.04 -43.22 4.87
CA LEU A 231 -16.39 -41.79 4.83
C LEU A 231 -16.34 -41.22 6.26
N GLY A 232 -15.63 -40.11 6.47
CA GLY A 232 -15.61 -39.41 7.77
C GLY A 232 -14.67 -38.21 7.82
N ALA A 233 -15.23 -37.03 7.55
CA ALA A 233 -14.81 -35.69 8.00
C ALA A 233 -13.30 -35.32 7.97
N ALA A 234 -12.88 -34.64 6.91
CA ALA A 234 -11.68 -33.80 6.90
C ALA A 234 -12.09 -32.36 6.56
N ALA A 235 -12.35 -31.55 7.59
CA ALA A 235 -12.48 -30.09 7.49
C ALA A 235 -11.95 -29.50 8.79
N GLY A 236 -10.69 -29.09 8.78
CA GLY A 236 -9.98 -28.58 9.95
C GLY A 236 -8.58 -28.15 9.56
N GLY A 237 -8.49 -27.09 8.76
CA GLY A 237 -7.21 -26.56 8.28
C GLY A 237 -7.41 -25.17 7.71
N GLY A 238 -7.51 -24.17 8.61
CA GLY A 238 -7.75 -22.79 8.22
C GLY A 238 -7.75 -21.82 9.41
N LEU A 239 -6.87 -22.03 10.39
CA LEU A 239 -6.88 -21.24 11.64
C LEU A 239 -5.56 -20.51 11.94
N VAL A 240 -4.52 -20.56 11.10
CA VAL A 240 -3.23 -19.95 11.48
C VAL A 240 -3.06 -18.51 10.97
N ALA A 241 -3.55 -18.18 9.77
CA ALA A 241 -3.53 -16.78 9.31
C ALA A 241 -4.41 -15.85 10.17
N GLY A 242 -5.54 -16.37 10.67
CA GLY A 242 -6.34 -15.71 11.70
C GLY A 242 -5.64 -15.68 13.06
N ARG A 243 -4.92 -16.74 13.46
CA ARG A 243 -4.19 -16.77 14.75
C ARG A 243 -3.03 -15.80 14.84
N LEU A 244 -2.37 -15.47 13.72
CA LEU A 244 -1.31 -14.46 13.68
C LEU A 244 -1.86 -13.02 13.87
N LEU A 245 -3.18 -12.85 13.79
CA LEU A 245 -3.91 -11.60 14.05
C LEU A 245 -4.99 -11.74 15.14
N SER A 246 -5.10 -12.91 15.79
CA SER A 246 -6.07 -13.25 16.85
C SER A 246 -5.47 -14.39 17.69
N SER A 247 -4.67 -14.04 18.68
CA SER A 247 -4.01 -15.01 19.56
C SER A 247 -5.00 -15.66 20.53
N ASP A 248 -5.59 -16.80 20.14
CA ASP A 248 -6.27 -17.74 21.06
C ASP A 248 -5.34 -18.90 21.43
N GLY A 249 -4.81 -18.87 22.66
CA GLY A 249 -4.24 -19.99 23.40
C GLY A 249 -5.17 -20.44 24.55
N PRO A 250 -5.13 -21.70 24.99
CA PRO A 250 -6.17 -22.25 25.87
C PRO A 250 -5.89 -21.94 27.34
N THR A 251 -6.69 -21.07 27.95
CA THR A 251 -6.86 -21.00 29.41
C THR A 251 -8.33 -21.23 29.76
N PRO A 252 -8.64 -22.17 30.67
CA PRO A 252 -9.99 -22.33 31.19
C PRO A 252 -10.28 -21.18 32.18
N ASP A 253 -11.52 -20.72 32.16
CA ASP A 253 -12.15 -19.72 33.02
C ASP A 253 -12.03 -18.23 32.65
N GLY A 254 -13.17 -17.68 32.20
CA GLY A 254 -13.54 -16.27 32.34
C GLY A 254 -13.15 -15.33 31.21
N LEU A 255 -13.88 -15.36 30.09
CA LEU A 255 -13.76 -14.42 28.98
C LEU A 255 -13.95 -12.95 29.42
N PRO A 256 -12.99 -12.03 29.21
CA PRO A 256 -13.29 -10.73 28.66
C PRO A 256 -13.45 -10.91 27.14
N ARG A 257 -14.59 -10.47 26.61
CA ARG A 257 -14.86 -10.43 25.17
C ARG A 257 -13.69 -9.77 24.45
N GLY A 258 -13.16 -10.43 23.41
CA GLY A 258 -12.16 -9.85 22.53
C GLY A 258 -12.65 -8.49 22.04
N HIS A 259 -11.95 -7.44 22.46
CA HIS A 259 -12.14 -6.16 21.82
C HIS A 259 -11.52 -6.27 20.43
N PRO A 260 -12.28 -5.99 19.35
CA PRO A 260 -11.69 -5.87 18.03
C PRO A 260 -10.53 -4.90 18.13
N SER A 261 -9.41 -5.22 17.48
CA SER A 261 -8.42 -4.23 17.10
C SER A 261 -9.21 -3.05 16.56
N ALA A 262 -9.15 -1.92 17.28
CA ALA A 262 -9.87 -0.74 16.87
C ALA A 262 -9.50 -0.49 15.41
N PRO A 263 -10.46 -0.42 14.47
CA PRO A 263 -10.14 0.15 13.17
C PRO A 263 -9.42 1.46 13.46
N VAL A 264 -8.28 1.71 12.82
CA VAL A 264 -7.74 3.07 12.75
C VAL A 264 -8.92 3.92 12.30
N GLY A 265 -9.37 4.79 13.20
CA GLY A 265 -10.79 5.15 13.33
C GLY A 265 -11.42 5.55 12.01
N GLY A 266 -12.35 4.72 11.53
CA GLY A 266 -13.36 5.13 10.56
C GLY A 266 -14.31 6.12 11.22
N VAL A 267 -13.86 7.36 11.39
CA VAL A 267 -14.74 8.50 11.61
C VAL A 267 -14.65 9.32 10.33
N THR A 268 -15.78 9.45 9.65
CA THR A 268 -15.99 10.46 8.62
C THR A 268 -15.60 11.81 9.20
N ALA A 269 -14.37 12.25 8.94
CA ALA A 269 -14.11 13.67 8.85
C ALA A 269 -14.96 14.13 7.67
N GLY A 270 -16.18 14.61 7.96
CA GLY A 270 -16.91 15.39 6.98
C GLY A 270 -15.96 16.49 6.48
N PRO A 271 -15.97 16.82 5.18
CA PRO A 271 -15.01 17.74 4.61
C PRO A 271 -15.22 19.11 5.25
N SER A 272 -14.44 19.43 6.29
CA SER A 272 -14.20 20.81 6.63
C SER A 272 -13.20 21.30 5.59
N VAL A 273 -13.74 21.75 4.45
CA VAL A 273 -13.00 22.49 3.42
C VAL A 273 -12.12 23.51 4.16
N PRO A 274 -10.78 23.32 4.19
CA PRO A 274 -9.93 24.20 4.97
C PRO A 274 -10.08 25.62 4.46
N ALA A 275 -10.04 26.60 5.37
CA ALA A 275 -10.11 28.00 4.96
C ALA A 275 -9.03 28.31 3.91
N GLY A 276 -9.47 28.72 2.71
CA GLY A 276 -8.61 29.10 1.60
C GLY A 276 -8.30 28.01 0.55
N SER A 277 -8.99 26.86 0.56
CA SER A 277 -8.94 25.95 -0.60
C SER A 277 -9.69 26.54 -1.79
N VAL A 278 -9.20 26.26 -2.99
CA VAL A 278 -9.86 26.67 -4.23
C VAL A 278 -11.07 25.76 -4.46
N THR A 279 -12.27 26.29 -4.22
CA THR A 279 -13.54 25.55 -4.44
C THR A 279 -14.04 25.64 -5.87
N LYS A 280 -13.57 26.63 -6.65
CA LYS A 280 -13.86 26.74 -8.08
C LYS A 280 -12.67 26.23 -8.87
N LEU A 281 -12.75 24.99 -9.32
CA LEU A 281 -11.70 24.35 -10.11
C LEU A 281 -11.51 25.07 -11.45
N PRO A 282 -10.26 25.33 -11.89
CA PRO A 282 -9.96 25.75 -13.26
C PRO A 282 -10.61 24.80 -14.28
N GLU A 283 -11.03 25.34 -15.41
CA GLU A 283 -11.50 24.52 -16.53
C GLU A 283 -10.39 23.56 -16.98
N ASN A 284 -10.77 22.35 -17.42
CA ASN A 284 -9.87 21.30 -17.91
C ASN A 284 -8.91 20.68 -16.87
N LEU A 285 -8.86 21.17 -15.63
CA LEU A 285 -7.97 20.62 -14.60
C LEU A 285 -8.27 19.16 -14.27
N LEU A 286 -9.55 18.79 -14.10
CA LEU A 286 -9.95 17.50 -13.55
C LEU A 286 -10.87 16.75 -14.51
N THR A 287 -10.53 15.49 -14.77
CA THR A 287 -11.43 14.51 -15.39
C THR A 287 -11.64 13.33 -14.45
N ILE A 288 -12.90 12.90 -14.25
CA ILE A 288 -13.26 11.73 -13.45
C ILE A 288 -13.82 10.65 -14.37
N TYR A 289 -13.25 9.45 -14.28
CA TYR A 289 -13.69 8.24 -14.98
C TYR A 289 -14.38 7.29 -14.01
N GLY A 290 -15.41 6.60 -14.47
CA GLY A 290 -16.24 5.73 -13.65
C GLY A 290 -17.34 5.05 -14.44
N ALA A 291 -18.10 4.18 -13.78
CA ALA A 291 -19.25 3.51 -14.39
C ALA A 291 -20.42 4.50 -14.62
N PRO A 292 -21.27 4.29 -15.63
CA PRO A 292 -22.43 5.13 -15.85
C PRO A 292 -23.35 5.24 -14.62
N GLY A 293 -23.76 6.47 -14.27
CA GLY A 293 -24.66 6.75 -13.15
C GLY A 293 -24.06 6.62 -11.74
N THR A 294 -22.73 6.63 -11.60
CA THR A 294 -22.04 6.59 -10.31
C THR A 294 -21.49 7.95 -9.85
N PHE A 295 -21.65 9.02 -10.63
CA PHE A 295 -20.98 10.31 -10.34
C PHE A 295 -21.75 11.22 -9.38
N GLY A 296 -22.96 10.84 -8.95
CA GLY A 296 -23.64 11.53 -7.86
C GLY A 296 -24.05 12.95 -8.24
N GLU A 297 -23.62 13.95 -7.46
CA GLU A 297 -24.01 15.35 -7.67
C GLU A 297 -23.30 16.00 -8.87
N PHE A 298 -22.21 15.39 -9.36
CA PHE A 298 -21.54 15.86 -10.56
C PHE A 298 -22.41 15.78 -11.83
N ASP A 299 -23.41 14.89 -11.86
CA ASP A 299 -24.34 14.71 -12.99
C ASP A 299 -25.25 15.94 -13.26
N GLY A 300 -25.25 16.94 -12.36
CA GLY A 300 -26.11 18.12 -12.42
C GLY A 300 -25.70 19.23 -13.41
N GLY A 301 -24.61 19.06 -14.18
CA GLY A 301 -24.23 19.96 -15.28
C GLY A 301 -23.68 21.34 -14.89
N GLN A 302 -23.32 21.55 -13.63
CA GLN A 302 -22.76 22.82 -13.12
C GLN A 302 -21.28 22.77 -12.73
N SER A 303 -20.58 21.66 -12.98
CA SER A 303 -19.17 21.52 -12.57
C SER A 303 -18.20 21.87 -13.71
N THR A 304 -17.08 22.51 -13.38
CA THR A 304 -15.91 22.67 -14.28
C THR A 304 -15.12 21.35 -14.43
N VAL A 305 -15.58 20.29 -13.78
CA VAL A 305 -15.01 18.95 -13.79
C VAL A 305 -15.58 18.17 -14.97
N ARG A 306 -14.70 17.57 -15.76
CA ARG A 306 -15.12 16.67 -16.84
C ARG A 306 -15.46 15.30 -16.26
N ILE A 307 -16.66 14.80 -16.55
CA ILE A 307 -17.06 13.43 -16.24
C ILE A 307 -16.99 12.60 -17.50
N THR A 308 -16.44 11.39 -17.39
CA THR A 308 -16.40 10.43 -18.49
C THR A 308 -16.93 9.09 -17.99
N GLU A 309 -18.16 8.77 -18.40
CA GLU A 309 -18.74 7.45 -18.16
C GLU A 309 -18.07 6.44 -19.08
N VAL A 310 -17.44 5.41 -18.52
CA VAL A 310 -16.72 4.38 -19.27
C VAL A 310 -17.54 3.10 -19.28
N PRO A 311 -18.06 2.65 -20.44
CA PRO A 311 -18.78 1.38 -20.53
C PRO A 311 -17.91 0.21 -20.09
N GLY A 312 -18.47 -0.66 -19.24
CA GLY A 312 -17.74 -1.82 -18.70
C GLY A 312 -16.83 -1.50 -17.51
N TRP A 313 -16.75 -0.24 -17.07
CA TRP A 313 -16.07 0.13 -15.85
C TRP A 313 -16.65 -0.62 -14.65
N GLY A 314 -15.76 -1.17 -13.82
CA GLY A 314 -16.15 -1.76 -12.55
C GLY A 314 -15.23 -2.91 -12.17
N PHE A 315 -15.02 -3.02 -10.87
CA PHE A 315 -14.14 -4.01 -10.26
C PHE A 315 -14.93 -5.29 -9.96
N GLY A 316 -14.19 -6.33 -9.58
CA GLY A 316 -14.74 -7.58 -9.08
C GLY A 316 -15.54 -7.42 -7.81
N PRO A 317 -16.53 -8.31 -7.57
CA PRO A 317 -17.19 -8.35 -6.27
C PRO A 317 -16.18 -8.54 -5.14
N GLY A 318 -16.19 -7.66 -4.16
CA GLY A 318 -15.25 -7.68 -3.03
C GLY A 318 -13.88 -7.03 -3.31
N GLN A 319 -13.69 -6.37 -4.47
CA GLN A 319 -12.45 -5.71 -4.87
C GLN A 319 -12.64 -4.19 -4.96
N ALA A 320 -11.79 -3.42 -4.28
CA ALA A 320 -11.76 -1.95 -4.31
C ALA A 320 -10.45 -1.45 -4.92
N ALA A 321 -10.47 -0.29 -5.56
CA ALA A 321 -9.27 0.34 -6.10
C ALA A 321 -8.24 0.60 -4.99
N PHE A 322 -6.96 0.42 -5.30
CA PHE A 322 -5.88 0.64 -4.35
C PHE A 322 -4.79 1.52 -4.94
N MET A 323 -3.73 0.97 -5.55
CA MET A 323 -2.61 1.79 -6.04
C MET A 323 -2.64 1.87 -7.56
N SER A 324 -1.97 2.88 -8.13
CA SER A 324 -1.81 2.98 -9.58
C SER A 324 -0.36 3.11 -10.03
N ALA A 325 -0.11 2.66 -11.26
CA ALA A 325 1.11 2.91 -12.02
C ALA A 325 0.76 3.22 -13.47
N VAL A 326 1.65 3.91 -14.19
CA VAL A 326 1.41 4.33 -15.59
C VAL A 326 2.55 3.85 -16.47
N SER A 327 2.19 3.29 -17.62
CA SER A 327 3.15 2.87 -18.66
C SER A 327 3.47 4.02 -19.62
N ALA A 328 4.49 3.86 -20.46
CA ALA A 328 4.93 4.90 -21.38
C ALA A 328 3.88 5.23 -22.45
N ASP A 329 3.04 4.25 -22.79
CA ASP A 329 1.91 4.44 -23.70
C ASP A 329 0.70 5.13 -23.05
N GLY A 330 0.76 5.47 -21.75
CA GLY A 330 -0.31 6.14 -21.01
C GLY A 330 -1.35 5.21 -20.40
N THR A 331 -1.23 3.89 -20.59
CA THR A 331 -2.09 2.91 -19.91
C THR A 331 -1.87 3.00 -18.41
N VAL A 332 -2.95 3.13 -17.67
CA VAL A 332 -2.99 3.18 -16.21
C VAL A 332 -3.35 1.79 -15.68
N PHE A 333 -2.52 1.26 -14.78
CA PHE A 333 -2.79 0.04 -14.04
C PHE A 333 -3.29 0.42 -12.66
N VAL A 334 -4.37 -0.20 -12.20
CA VAL A 334 -4.89 0.01 -10.85
C VAL A 334 -4.97 -1.34 -10.16
N THR A 335 -4.34 -1.43 -8.98
CA THR A 335 -4.42 -2.63 -8.15
C THR A 335 -5.68 -2.66 -7.32
N THR A 336 -5.96 -3.82 -6.72
CA THR A 336 -7.14 -4.05 -5.90
C THR A 336 -6.80 -4.43 -4.47
N THR A 337 -7.62 -3.94 -3.55
CA THR A 337 -7.60 -4.27 -2.13
C THR A 337 -8.97 -4.82 -1.73
N PRO A 338 -9.09 -5.59 -0.63
CA PRO A 338 -10.38 -5.88 -0.04
C PRO A 338 -11.16 -4.61 0.29
N PHE A 339 -12.46 -4.75 0.53
CA PHE A 339 -13.35 -3.64 0.92
C PHE A 339 -13.07 -3.04 2.30
N THR A 340 -12.05 -3.56 3.00
CA THR A 340 -11.54 -3.07 4.27
C THR A 340 -10.12 -2.56 4.10
N ASP A 341 -9.70 -1.58 4.91
CA ASP A 341 -8.32 -1.08 4.87
C ASP A 341 -7.31 -2.09 5.45
N ASP A 342 -7.82 -3.22 5.95
CA ASP A 342 -7.06 -4.39 6.39
C ASP A 342 -6.96 -5.41 5.25
N GLN A 343 -5.82 -5.44 4.55
CA GLN A 343 -5.58 -6.34 3.42
C GLN A 343 -5.59 -7.84 3.81
N SER A 344 -5.48 -8.17 5.12
CA SER A 344 -5.59 -9.55 5.59
C SER A 344 -7.03 -10.08 5.56
N LYS A 345 -8.02 -9.18 5.53
CA LYS A 345 -9.44 -9.50 5.51
C LYS A 345 -9.97 -9.50 4.08
N LEU A 346 -9.61 -10.54 3.33
CA LEU A 346 -10.08 -10.74 1.97
C LEU A 346 -11.62 -10.70 1.89
N THR A 347 -12.14 -10.09 0.83
CA THR A 347 -13.58 -9.95 0.57
C THR A 347 -13.99 -10.40 -0.82
N GLY A 348 -13.03 -10.65 -1.72
CA GLY A 348 -13.28 -11.11 -3.08
C GLY A 348 -13.15 -12.63 -3.28
N THR A 349 -13.38 -13.08 -4.52
CA THR A 349 -13.18 -14.48 -4.95
C THR A 349 -12.09 -14.62 -6.01
N ASP A 350 -11.68 -13.52 -6.62
CA ASP A 350 -10.69 -13.40 -7.68
C ASP A 350 -9.48 -12.62 -7.17
N MET A 351 -8.40 -12.61 -7.96
CA MET A 351 -7.31 -11.63 -7.88
C MET A 351 -7.28 -10.94 -9.23
N GLU A 352 -7.13 -9.62 -9.25
CA GLU A 352 -7.18 -8.87 -10.50
C GLU A 352 -6.32 -7.61 -10.50
N ILE A 353 -6.07 -7.13 -11.71
CA ILE A 353 -5.50 -5.81 -11.99
C ILE A 353 -6.39 -5.14 -13.01
N GLU A 354 -6.71 -3.88 -12.76
CA GLU A 354 -7.45 -3.08 -13.69
C GLU A 354 -6.54 -2.34 -14.65
N VAL A 355 -6.94 -2.31 -15.92
CA VAL A 355 -6.19 -1.70 -17.01
C VAL A 355 -7.09 -0.66 -17.66
N PHE A 356 -6.69 0.61 -17.58
CA PHE A 356 -7.38 1.72 -18.21
C PHE A 356 -6.53 2.35 -19.30
N GLU A 357 -7.04 2.36 -20.52
CA GLU A 357 -6.42 2.95 -21.70
C GLU A 357 -7.14 4.26 -22.05
N PRO A 358 -6.61 5.42 -21.62
CA PRO A 358 -7.33 6.68 -21.68
C PRO A 358 -7.62 7.16 -23.11
N ASP A 359 -6.72 6.89 -24.06
CA ASP A 359 -6.83 7.37 -25.44
C ASP A 359 -8.04 6.77 -26.18
N VAL A 360 -8.50 5.59 -25.76
CA VAL A 360 -9.68 4.90 -26.31
C VAL A 360 -10.79 4.72 -25.27
N GLU A 361 -10.63 5.35 -24.09
CA GLU A 361 -11.53 5.26 -22.94
C GLU A 361 -11.96 3.81 -22.63
N ARG A 362 -11.00 2.87 -22.66
CA ARG A 362 -11.26 1.44 -22.47
C ARG A 362 -10.81 1.00 -21.08
N PHE A 363 -11.71 0.38 -20.35
CA PHE A 363 -11.44 -0.28 -19.07
C PHE A 363 -11.49 -1.80 -19.23
N THR A 364 -10.46 -2.51 -18.76
CA THR A 364 -10.38 -3.97 -18.82
C THR A 364 -9.92 -4.52 -17.47
N ARG A 365 -10.64 -5.54 -16.98
CA ARG A 365 -10.24 -6.34 -15.82
C ARG A 365 -9.33 -7.48 -16.26
N VAL A 366 -8.09 -7.52 -15.79
CA VAL A 366 -7.18 -8.65 -15.98
C VAL A 366 -7.24 -9.54 -14.73
N VAL A 367 -8.09 -10.56 -14.79
CA VAL A 367 -8.22 -11.55 -13.72
C VAL A 367 -7.02 -12.50 -13.77
N ILE A 368 -6.42 -12.76 -12.61
CA ILE A 368 -5.20 -13.55 -12.47
C ILE A 368 -5.57 -15.01 -12.16
N PRO A 369 -5.21 -15.98 -13.02
CA PRO A 369 -5.45 -17.39 -12.74
C PRO A 369 -4.55 -17.91 -11.64
N SER A 370 -5.07 -18.85 -10.84
CA SER A 370 -4.24 -19.70 -9.99
C SER A 370 -3.31 -20.60 -10.83
N THR A 371 -2.35 -21.26 -10.18
CA THR A 371 -1.51 -22.29 -10.81
C THR A 371 -2.28 -23.48 -11.40
N LYS A 372 -3.58 -23.63 -11.09
CA LYS A 372 -4.48 -24.63 -11.69
C LYS A 372 -5.46 -24.02 -12.72
N GLY A 373 -5.26 -22.76 -13.11
CA GLY A 373 -6.10 -22.05 -14.07
C GLY A 373 -7.43 -21.57 -13.50
N ARG A 374 -7.62 -21.58 -12.18
CA ARG A 374 -8.87 -21.08 -11.56
C ARG A 374 -8.86 -19.56 -11.56
N MET A 375 -9.93 -18.97 -12.06
CA MET A 375 -10.14 -17.51 -12.11
C MET A 375 -10.99 -17.00 -10.94
N SER A 376 -11.60 -17.91 -10.18
CA SER A 376 -12.42 -17.62 -9.01
C SER A 376 -12.28 -18.77 -8.02
N LEU A 377 -12.14 -18.42 -6.75
CA LEU A 377 -11.79 -19.29 -5.62
C LEU A 377 -12.80 -19.10 -4.47
N PRO A 378 -14.11 -19.26 -4.69
CA PRO A 378 -15.08 -19.06 -3.63
C PRO A 378 -14.94 -20.16 -2.56
N ARG A 379 -14.87 -19.78 -1.28
CA ARG A 379 -14.92 -20.77 -0.19
C ARG A 379 -16.36 -21.20 0.10
N PHE A 380 -16.50 -22.50 0.35
CA PHE A 380 -17.74 -23.13 0.78
C PHE A 380 -17.86 -23.24 2.31
N ASP A 381 -16.78 -22.93 3.03
CA ASP A 381 -16.77 -22.86 4.49
C ASP A 381 -17.85 -21.88 4.98
N PRO A 382 -18.78 -22.31 5.87
CA PRO A 382 -19.82 -21.43 6.41
C PRO A 382 -19.28 -20.14 7.02
N ASN A 383 -18.09 -20.19 7.61
CA ASN A 383 -17.45 -19.05 8.25
C ASN A 383 -16.74 -18.12 7.27
N TYR A 384 -16.63 -18.47 5.98
CA TYR A 384 -15.94 -17.67 4.95
C TYR A 384 -16.67 -17.70 3.62
N ARG A 385 -17.99 -17.92 3.67
CA ARG A 385 -18.77 -18.29 2.50
C ARG A 385 -18.67 -17.21 1.42
N GLY A 386 -18.12 -17.60 0.27
CA GLY A 386 -17.93 -16.71 -0.87
C GLY A 386 -16.68 -15.84 -0.82
N VAL A 387 -15.81 -15.97 0.19
CA VAL A 387 -14.50 -15.27 0.24
C VAL A 387 -13.41 -16.25 -0.14
N GLY A 388 -12.40 -15.85 -0.91
CA GLY A 388 -11.23 -16.69 -1.17
C GLY A 388 -10.33 -16.26 -2.34
N GLY A 389 -10.52 -15.05 -2.87
CA GLY A 389 -9.63 -14.45 -3.86
C GLY A 389 -8.30 -13.98 -3.28
N GLY A 390 -7.65 -13.06 -3.97
CA GLY A 390 -6.43 -12.39 -3.52
C GLY A 390 -6.48 -10.91 -3.81
N ASP A 391 -5.58 -10.16 -3.17
CA ASP A 391 -5.36 -8.74 -3.42
C ASP A 391 -4.18 -8.52 -4.38
N THR A 392 -4.07 -7.30 -4.90
CA THR A 392 -2.82 -6.82 -5.53
C THR A 392 -2.34 -5.60 -4.74
N SER A 393 -1.33 -5.80 -3.91
CA SER A 393 -0.95 -4.83 -2.87
C SER A 393 -0.15 -3.65 -3.41
N ASP A 394 0.64 -3.88 -4.45
CA ASP A 394 1.45 -2.85 -5.11
C ASP A 394 1.64 -3.21 -6.59
N VAL A 395 1.89 -2.20 -7.43
CA VAL A 395 2.18 -2.31 -8.86
C VAL A 395 3.22 -1.29 -9.30
N ILE A 396 4.13 -1.72 -10.16
CA ILE A 396 5.11 -0.86 -10.83
C ILE A 396 5.23 -1.22 -12.31
N VAL A 397 5.66 -0.26 -13.12
CA VAL A 397 6.04 -0.50 -14.52
C VAL A 397 7.57 -0.45 -14.63
N VAL A 398 8.15 -1.46 -15.26
CA VAL A 398 9.61 -1.58 -15.45
C VAL A 398 9.94 -1.94 -16.91
N PRO A 399 11.17 -1.67 -17.37
CA PRO A 399 11.66 -2.27 -18.62
C PRO A 399 11.81 -3.79 -18.45
N GLY A 400 11.24 -4.55 -19.36
CA GLY A 400 11.44 -6.00 -19.48
C GLY A 400 12.78 -6.36 -20.12
N PRO A 401 13.16 -7.65 -20.09
CA PRO A 401 14.42 -8.12 -20.66
C PRO A 401 14.50 -7.96 -22.18
N ASP A 402 13.36 -7.87 -22.86
CA ASP A 402 13.24 -7.61 -24.29
C ASP A 402 13.15 -6.12 -24.64
N GLY A 403 13.35 -5.23 -23.65
CA GLY A 403 13.22 -3.78 -23.79
C GLY A 403 11.77 -3.28 -23.80
N ALA A 404 10.77 -4.16 -23.94
CA ALA A 404 9.37 -3.82 -23.83
C ALA A 404 8.97 -3.68 -22.36
N GLN A 405 7.99 -2.82 -22.06
CA GLN A 405 7.55 -2.65 -20.67
C GLN A 405 6.92 -3.93 -20.10
N ARG A 406 7.12 -4.13 -18.80
CA ARG A 406 6.45 -5.13 -17.97
C ARG A 406 5.77 -4.41 -16.81
N VAL A 407 4.63 -4.93 -16.40
CA VAL A 407 3.94 -4.48 -15.20
C VAL A 407 4.16 -5.57 -14.16
N LEU A 408 4.75 -5.22 -13.02
CA LEU A 408 4.91 -6.15 -11.91
C LEU A 408 3.99 -5.76 -10.78
N PHE A 409 3.45 -6.76 -10.11
CA PHE A 409 2.61 -6.57 -8.93
C PHE A 409 2.97 -7.57 -7.84
N THR A 410 2.60 -7.22 -6.60
CA THR A 410 2.72 -8.11 -5.44
C THR A 410 1.36 -8.39 -4.83
N SER A 411 1.25 -9.48 -4.08
CA SER A 411 0.05 -9.80 -3.29
C SER A 411 0.43 -10.10 -1.86
N LEU A 412 -0.22 -9.43 -0.91
CA LEU A 412 -0.05 -9.65 0.52
C LEU A 412 -0.68 -10.99 0.88
N MET A 413 -1.87 -11.30 0.36
CA MET A 413 -2.55 -12.58 0.61
C MET A 413 -2.86 -13.33 -0.70
N PRO A 414 -1.87 -14.01 -1.30
CA PRO A 414 -2.10 -14.85 -2.49
C PRO A 414 -2.71 -16.22 -2.14
N PHE A 415 -2.90 -16.47 -0.85
CA PHE A 415 -3.51 -17.68 -0.31
C PHE A 415 -4.22 -17.41 1.02
N PHE A 416 -5.46 -17.90 1.17
CA PHE A 416 -6.19 -17.82 2.44
C PHE A 416 -7.21 -18.95 2.64
N GLY A 417 -6.75 -20.05 3.25
CA GLY A 417 -7.63 -21.07 3.84
C GLY A 417 -8.42 -21.93 2.85
N TRP A 418 -7.96 -22.04 1.59
CA TRP A 418 -8.50 -23.01 0.62
C TRP A 418 -7.52 -24.18 0.39
N ASN A 419 -7.89 -25.16 -0.43
CA ASN A 419 -7.01 -26.29 -0.74
C ASN A 419 -6.19 -26.00 -2.01
N THR A 420 -4.94 -25.56 -1.86
CA THR A 420 -4.07 -25.24 -3.01
C THR A 420 -3.72 -26.45 -3.87
N ALA A 421 -3.80 -27.68 -3.35
CA ALA A 421 -3.57 -28.88 -4.15
C ALA A 421 -4.68 -29.07 -5.20
N VAL A 422 -5.91 -28.64 -4.89
CA VAL A 422 -7.08 -28.74 -5.77
C VAL A 422 -7.25 -27.47 -6.60
N ASP A 423 -7.19 -26.31 -5.95
CA ASP A 423 -7.59 -25.03 -6.56
C ASP A 423 -6.40 -24.22 -7.09
N GLY A 424 -5.17 -24.61 -6.75
CA GLY A 424 -3.95 -23.87 -7.06
C GLY A 424 -3.66 -22.73 -6.08
N GLU A 425 -2.56 -22.04 -6.35
CA GLU A 425 -2.08 -20.87 -5.58
C GLU A 425 -2.06 -19.66 -6.53
N LEU A 426 -2.31 -18.46 -6.01
CA LEU A 426 -2.15 -17.22 -6.77
C LEU A 426 -0.68 -16.74 -6.69
N PRO A 427 -0.19 -15.93 -7.64
CA PRO A 427 1.18 -15.44 -7.58
C PRO A 427 1.39 -14.48 -6.39
N SER A 428 2.53 -14.61 -5.72
CA SER A 428 2.98 -13.64 -4.72
C SER A 428 3.64 -12.43 -5.40
N VAL A 429 4.31 -12.68 -6.53
CA VAL A 429 4.85 -11.67 -7.45
C VAL A 429 4.36 -12.04 -8.84
N GLY A 430 3.56 -11.20 -9.46
CA GLY A 430 3.01 -11.45 -10.79
C GLY A 430 3.46 -10.42 -11.82
N GLN A 431 3.31 -10.78 -13.09
CA GLN A 431 3.67 -9.93 -14.23
C GLN A 431 2.56 -9.86 -15.28
N LEU A 432 2.40 -8.67 -15.86
CA LEU A 432 1.69 -8.47 -17.12
C LEU A 432 2.69 -8.09 -18.21
N ARG A 433 2.39 -8.52 -19.43
CA ARG A 433 3.09 -8.12 -20.64
C ARG A 433 2.11 -7.67 -21.70
N ARG A 434 2.58 -6.91 -22.68
CA ARG A 434 1.80 -6.61 -23.87
C ARG A 434 1.85 -7.82 -24.82
N ASP A 435 0.68 -8.29 -25.23
CA ASP A 435 0.55 -9.36 -26.20
C ASP A 435 0.82 -8.84 -27.62
N ARG A 436 1.72 -9.48 -28.36
CA ARG A 436 2.16 -8.98 -29.67
C ARG A 436 1.08 -9.09 -30.75
N LEU A 437 0.12 -10.01 -30.59
CA LEU A 437 -0.92 -10.25 -31.59
C LEU A 437 -2.11 -9.33 -31.40
N THR A 438 -2.53 -9.14 -30.15
CA THR A 438 -3.72 -8.35 -29.82
C THR A 438 -3.40 -6.93 -29.35
N ASP A 439 -2.13 -6.65 -29.08
CA ASP A 439 -1.64 -5.40 -28.51
C ASP A 439 -2.25 -5.06 -27.13
N ARG A 440 -2.80 -6.07 -26.44
CA ARG A 440 -3.42 -5.94 -25.12
C ARG A 440 -2.49 -6.35 -24.01
N TRP A 441 -2.67 -5.77 -22.84
CA TRP A 441 -2.04 -6.26 -21.62
C TRP A 441 -2.65 -7.61 -21.21
N VAL A 442 -1.79 -8.60 -21.01
CA VAL A 442 -2.16 -9.96 -20.62
C VAL A 442 -1.27 -10.44 -19.47
N TYR A 443 -1.83 -11.29 -18.60
CA TYR A 443 -1.08 -11.95 -17.55
C TYR A 443 -0.01 -12.88 -18.13
N ASP A 444 1.21 -12.77 -17.61
CA ASP A 444 2.34 -13.64 -17.97
C ASP A 444 2.57 -14.67 -16.87
N GLN A 445 1.92 -15.83 -17.02
CA GLN A 445 2.05 -16.93 -16.06
C GLN A 445 3.49 -17.46 -15.96
N GLN A 446 4.29 -17.37 -17.02
CA GLN A 446 5.66 -17.90 -17.04
C GLN A 446 6.63 -16.97 -16.30
N ALA A 447 6.31 -15.69 -16.23
CA ALA A 447 7.07 -14.66 -15.52
C ALA A 447 6.43 -14.28 -14.16
N SER A 448 5.51 -15.11 -13.65
CA SER A 448 4.84 -14.89 -12.37
C SER A 448 5.13 -16.06 -11.42
N TRP A 449 5.28 -15.75 -10.13
CA TRP A 449 5.79 -16.71 -9.16
C TRP A 449 4.96 -16.77 -7.88
N THR A 450 4.68 -18.00 -7.47
CA THR A 450 4.23 -18.30 -6.12
C THR A 450 5.37 -18.24 -5.12
N ALA A 451 5.06 -18.23 -3.83
CA ALA A 451 6.06 -18.29 -2.76
C ALA A 451 6.96 -19.52 -2.89
N ALA A 452 6.40 -20.67 -3.28
CA ALA A 452 7.15 -21.90 -3.48
C ALA A 452 8.12 -21.81 -4.67
N GLN A 453 7.73 -21.16 -5.75
CA GLN A 453 8.59 -20.96 -6.93
C GLN A 453 9.74 -20.00 -6.61
N LEU A 454 9.47 -18.90 -5.89
CA LEU A 454 10.52 -17.98 -5.43
C LEU A 454 11.51 -18.69 -4.49
N ALA A 455 10.99 -19.45 -3.52
CA ALA A 455 11.80 -20.23 -2.58
C ALA A 455 12.74 -21.22 -3.28
N ALA A 456 12.32 -21.80 -4.41
CA ALA A 456 13.13 -22.74 -5.19
C ALA A 456 14.34 -22.08 -5.88
N THR A 457 14.33 -20.75 -6.04
CA THR A 457 15.47 -19.99 -6.60
C THR A 457 16.45 -19.50 -5.52
N ALA A 458 16.09 -19.62 -4.24
CA ALA A 458 16.88 -19.13 -3.13
C ALA A 458 17.77 -20.23 -2.52
N PRO A 459 18.91 -19.88 -1.90
CA PRO A 459 19.65 -20.79 -1.03
C PRO A 459 18.74 -21.38 0.06
N PRO A 460 18.93 -22.65 0.51
CA PRO A 460 17.99 -23.32 1.41
C PRO A 460 17.69 -22.57 2.72
N ASN A 461 18.70 -21.92 3.31
CA ASN A 461 18.53 -21.11 4.52
C ASN A 461 17.68 -19.86 4.26
N VAL A 462 17.89 -19.19 3.12
CA VAL A 462 17.09 -18.03 2.71
C VAL A 462 15.67 -18.46 2.38
N ALA A 463 15.50 -19.57 1.65
CA ALA A 463 14.19 -20.13 1.33
C ALA A 463 13.37 -20.44 2.59
N ALA A 464 14.00 -20.97 3.64
CA ALA A 464 13.34 -21.27 4.90
C ALA A 464 12.89 -20.00 5.67
N GLN A 465 13.67 -18.92 5.59
CA GLN A 465 13.41 -17.66 6.32
C GLN A 465 12.46 -16.71 5.57
N ALA A 466 12.70 -16.53 4.27
CA ALA A 466 11.91 -15.66 3.41
C ALA A 466 10.55 -16.28 3.07
N PHE A 467 10.48 -17.62 3.00
CA PHE A 467 9.29 -18.36 2.59
C PHE A 467 8.97 -19.54 3.53
N PRO A 468 8.68 -19.28 4.82
CA PRO A 468 8.46 -20.34 5.79
C PRO A 468 7.19 -21.14 5.49
N VAL A 469 7.17 -22.40 5.94
CA VAL A 469 5.96 -23.23 5.95
C VAL A 469 5.30 -23.04 7.31
N LEU A 470 4.11 -22.41 7.35
CA LEU A 470 3.44 -22.05 8.60
C LEU A 470 2.59 -23.20 9.17
N ALA A 471 2.04 -24.05 8.30
CA ALA A 471 1.31 -25.24 8.71
C ALA A 471 1.58 -26.42 7.77
N PRO A 472 1.49 -27.67 8.26
CA PRO A 472 1.53 -28.84 7.40
C PRO A 472 0.45 -28.73 6.31
N LEU A 473 0.84 -29.00 5.06
CA LEU A 473 -0.03 -28.97 3.86
C LEU A 473 -0.40 -27.57 3.33
N GLU A 474 -0.05 -26.48 4.02
CA GLU A 474 -0.19 -25.13 3.47
C GLU A 474 0.96 -24.82 2.48
N PRO A 475 0.72 -23.97 1.46
CA PRO A 475 1.81 -23.44 0.64
C PRO A 475 2.79 -22.65 1.51
N ARG A 476 4.00 -22.42 0.98
CA ARG A 476 4.96 -21.53 1.64
C ARG A 476 4.33 -20.14 1.79
N SER A 477 4.53 -19.52 2.93
CA SER A 477 4.08 -18.14 3.13
C SER A 477 5.03 -17.18 2.40
N PRO A 478 4.54 -16.26 1.56
CA PRO A 478 5.37 -15.19 1.01
C PRO A 478 5.63 -14.07 2.01
N ARG A 479 5.07 -14.19 3.23
CA ARG A 479 5.18 -13.20 4.31
C ARG A 479 4.59 -11.84 3.96
N GLY A 480 3.56 -11.84 3.14
CA GLY A 480 2.81 -10.64 2.76
C GLY A 480 3.62 -9.58 2.02
N PRO A 481 4.03 -9.82 0.76
CA PRO A 481 4.56 -8.81 -0.14
C PRO A 481 3.67 -7.55 -0.24
N SER A 482 4.03 -6.48 0.44
CA SER A 482 3.19 -5.29 0.60
C SER A 482 3.53 -4.14 -0.34
N SER A 483 4.81 -3.99 -0.70
CA SER A 483 5.29 -2.94 -1.57
C SER A 483 6.49 -3.39 -2.38
N ILE A 484 6.65 -2.81 -3.58
CA ILE A 484 7.73 -3.13 -4.51
C ILE A 484 8.33 -1.86 -5.12
N ALA A 485 9.66 -1.81 -5.22
CA ALA A 485 10.36 -0.76 -5.94
C ALA A 485 11.47 -1.35 -6.81
N ARG A 486 11.70 -0.75 -7.98
CA ARG A 486 12.84 -1.07 -8.83
C ARG A 486 14.07 -0.27 -8.40
N LEU A 487 15.15 -0.97 -8.12
CA LEU A 487 16.45 -0.38 -7.84
C LEU A 487 17.06 0.14 -9.16
N PRO A 488 17.50 1.41 -9.23
CA PRO A 488 17.71 2.10 -10.50
C PRO A 488 18.95 1.65 -11.28
N ARG A 489 20.00 1.16 -10.61
CA ARG A 489 21.27 0.75 -11.21
C ARG A 489 21.29 -0.72 -11.59
N SER A 490 20.90 -1.62 -10.69
CA SER A 490 20.86 -3.05 -10.99
C SER A 490 19.61 -3.45 -11.80
N GLY A 491 18.52 -2.69 -11.66
CA GLY A 491 17.21 -3.09 -12.18
C GLY A 491 16.55 -4.23 -11.39
N HIS A 492 17.12 -4.63 -10.26
CA HIS A 492 16.51 -5.56 -9.33
C HIS A 492 15.31 -4.93 -8.62
N LEU A 493 14.55 -5.74 -7.93
CA LEU A 493 13.29 -5.40 -7.29
C LEU A 493 13.45 -5.62 -5.79
N VAL A 494 13.32 -4.56 -5.00
CA VAL A 494 13.19 -4.68 -3.54
C VAL A 494 11.71 -4.79 -3.19
N ILE A 495 11.37 -5.78 -2.38
CA ILE A 495 10.02 -6.12 -1.96
C ILE A 495 9.97 -6.17 -0.45
N THR A 496 9.00 -5.47 0.15
CA THR A 496 8.74 -5.56 1.59
C THR A 496 7.88 -6.78 1.89
N GLN A 497 8.31 -7.59 2.84
CA GLN A 497 7.52 -8.69 3.41
C GLN A 497 6.92 -8.21 4.72
N TYR A 498 5.66 -7.80 4.70
CA TYR A 498 4.98 -7.15 5.83
C TYR A 498 4.91 -8.06 7.07
N LEU A 499 4.62 -9.35 6.88
CA LEU A 499 4.30 -10.28 7.97
C LEU A 499 5.55 -10.96 8.55
N GLY A 500 5.60 -11.07 9.87
CA GLY A 500 6.47 -12.00 10.59
C GLY A 500 6.07 -13.46 10.41
N THR A 501 6.86 -14.37 11.00
CA THR A 501 6.56 -15.80 11.00
C THR A 501 5.85 -16.26 12.27
N GLY A 502 5.85 -15.47 13.35
CA GLY A 502 5.22 -15.85 14.62
C GLY A 502 6.02 -16.87 15.45
N VAL A 503 7.17 -17.34 14.95
CA VAL A 503 7.95 -18.45 15.51
C VAL A 503 9.42 -18.07 15.64
N GLY A 504 10.07 -18.47 16.73
CA GLY A 504 11.52 -18.33 16.91
C GLY A 504 12.03 -16.88 16.96
N GLY A 505 11.21 -15.92 17.42
CA GLY A 505 11.60 -14.51 17.55
C GLY A 505 11.52 -13.70 16.25
N THR A 506 10.79 -14.17 15.23
CA THR A 506 10.69 -13.52 13.91
C THR A 506 9.30 -12.91 13.66
N ASP A 507 8.72 -12.28 14.67
CA ASP A 507 7.41 -11.61 14.56
C ASP A 507 7.45 -10.37 13.65
N ASN A 508 8.66 -9.86 13.38
CA ASN A 508 8.90 -8.74 12.50
C ASN A 508 8.89 -9.16 11.01
N GLY A 509 8.51 -8.24 10.13
CA GLY A 509 8.62 -8.43 8.69
C GLY A 509 10.06 -8.41 8.18
N ALA A 510 10.22 -8.47 6.86
CA ALA A 510 11.50 -8.63 6.20
C ALA A 510 11.56 -7.87 4.86
N LEU A 511 12.71 -7.97 4.21
CA LEU A 511 13.01 -7.43 2.89
C LEU A 511 13.50 -8.57 2.01
N LEU A 512 13.05 -8.57 0.77
CA LEU A 512 13.46 -9.49 -0.26
C LEU A 512 13.94 -8.68 -1.46
N VAL A 513 15.06 -9.08 -2.06
CA VAL A 513 15.46 -8.58 -3.37
C VAL A 513 15.41 -9.71 -4.37
N VAL A 514 14.69 -9.50 -5.47
CA VAL A 514 14.60 -10.43 -6.60
C VAL A 514 15.00 -9.73 -7.89
N ASP A 515 15.41 -10.47 -8.90
CA ASP A 515 15.50 -9.92 -10.26
C ASP A 515 14.14 -10.00 -10.99
N PRO A 516 13.99 -9.33 -12.15
CA PRO A 516 12.77 -9.42 -12.97
C PRO A 516 12.47 -10.82 -13.54
N ALA A 517 13.35 -11.81 -13.32
CA ALA A 517 13.15 -13.21 -13.67
C ALA A 517 12.79 -14.09 -12.45
N GLY A 518 12.56 -13.48 -11.29
CA GLY A 518 12.09 -14.13 -10.07
C GLY A 518 13.19 -14.86 -9.29
N ARG A 519 14.47 -14.62 -9.61
CA ARG A 519 15.58 -15.18 -8.82
C ARG A 519 15.75 -14.36 -7.54
N VAL A 520 15.76 -15.03 -6.40
CA VAL A 520 16.02 -14.41 -5.09
C VAL A 520 17.51 -14.11 -4.94
N LEU A 521 17.82 -12.82 -4.77
CA LEU A 521 19.20 -12.31 -4.72
C LEU A 521 19.65 -11.92 -3.32
N ALA A 522 18.73 -11.43 -2.49
CA ALA A 522 19.01 -11.09 -1.10
C ALA A 522 17.76 -11.19 -0.23
N HIS A 523 17.95 -11.42 1.05
CA HIS A 523 16.91 -11.37 2.06
C HIS A 523 17.48 -10.76 3.34
N TRP A 524 16.70 -9.91 3.99
CA TRP A 524 17.06 -9.31 5.26
C TRP A 524 15.85 -9.26 6.18
N GLN A 525 16.00 -9.84 7.37
CA GLN A 525 14.96 -9.93 8.39
C GLN A 525 15.18 -8.85 9.44
N TYR A 526 14.13 -8.12 9.82
CA TYR A 526 14.21 -7.29 11.01
C TYR A 526 14.52 -8.18 12.22
N PRO A 527 15.63 -7.92 12.96
CA PRO A 527 15.88 -8.64 14.20
C PRO A 527 14.85 -8.23 15.25
N GLU A 528 14.87 -8.87 16.40
CA GLU A 528 13.97 -8.54 17.50
C GLU A 528 14.18 -7.10 17.98
N VAL A 529 13.08 -6.38 18.24
CA VAL A 529 13.08 -4.96 18.63
C VAL A 529 12.53 -4.84 20.05
N ARG A 530 13.37 -4.40 21.00
CA ARG A 530 13.02 -4.35 22.43
C ARG A 530 13.50 -3.06 23.12
N PRO A 531 13.12 -1.86 22.65
CA PRO A 531 13.52 -0.61 23.31
C PRO A 531 13.10 -0.65 24.79
N LEU A 532 14.08 -0.46 25.69
CA LEU A 532 13.88 -0.54 27.14
C LEU A 532 13.27 -1.88 27.62
N GLY A 533 13.50 -2.97 26.89
CA GLY A 533 12.95 -4.30 27.16
C GLY A 533 11.52 -4.53 26.66
N ILE A 534 10.86 -3.52 26.09
CA ILE A 534 9.48 -3.61 25.60
C ILE A 534 9.48 -4.14 24.16
N GLY A 535 8.95 -5.35 23.96
CA GLY A 535 8.87 -5.97 22.63
C GLY A 535 7.98 -5.19 21.67
N LEU A 536 8.47 -4.97 20.46
CA LEU A 536 7.76 -4.36 19.34
C LEU A 536 7.71 -5.31 18.15
N VAL A 537 6.63 -5.23 17.39
CA VAL A 537 6.51 -5.87 16.08
C VAL A 537 6.56 -4.83 14.97
N VAL A 538 7.53 -4.97 14.08
CA VAL A 538 7.84 -4.06 12.96
C VAL A 538 7.46 -4.72 11.65
N ASN A 539 6.60 -4.08 10.86
CA ASN A 539 6.09 -4.59 9.59
C ASN A 539 6.42 -3.57 8.50
N PRO A 540 7.42 -3.81 7.62
CA PRO A 540 7.73 -2.89 6.53
C PRO A 540 6.53 -2.85 5.57
N ARG A 541 5.95 -1.66 5.40
CA ARG A 541 4.73 -1.44 4.62
C ARG A 541 5.02 -0.89 3.23
N GLU A 542 5.95 0.05 3.13
CA GLU A 542 6.20 0.80 1.91
C GLU A 542 7.70 0.88 1.66
N VAL A 543 8.11 0.74 0.39
CA VAL A 543 9.48 0.94 -0.05
C VAL A 543 9.56 1.92 -1.22
N VAL A 544 10.51 2.84 -1.16
CA VAL A 544 10.83 3.75 -2.26
C VAL A 544 12.33 3.77 -2.50
N ALA A 545 12.74 3.69 -3.77
CA ALA A 545 14.15 3.65 -4.17
C ALA A 545 14.68 5.05 -4.53
N ASP A 546 15.90 5.36 -4.10
CA ASP A 546 16.59 6.60 -4.42
C ASP A 546 17.08 6.56 -5.88
N PRO A 547 16.56 7.41 -6.79
CA PRO A 547 16.93 7.39 -8.20
C PRO A 547 18.40 7.79 -8.44
N THR A 548 19.05 8.39 -7.44
CA THR A 548 20.47 8.80 -7.48
C THR A 548 21.41 7.79 -6.83
N SER A 549 20.93 6.57 -6.58
CA SER A 549 21.73 5.46 -6.11
C SER A 549 22.97 5.22 -6.98
N GLU A 550 24.05 4.70 -6.37
CA GLU A 550 25.26 4.29 -7.09
C GLU A 550 25.29 2.77 -7.25
N PRO A 551 26.03 2.23 -8.24
CA PRO A 551 26.25 0.79 -8.34
C PRO A 551 26.79 0.22 -7.02
N ASP A 552 26.26 -0.92 -6.60
CA ASP A 552 26.59 -1.58 -5.32
C ASP A 552 26.30 -0.79 -4.03
N ASP A 553 25.63 0.36 -4.15
CA ASP A 553 25.16 1.17 -3.04
C ASP A 553 23.77 1.73 -3.37
N GLU A 554 22.85 0.83 -3.73
CA GLU A 554 21.50 1.21 -4.11
C GLU A 554 20.64 1.50 -2.89
N ARG A 555 20.32 2.78 -2.69
CA ARG A 555 19.62 3.28 -1.51
C ARG A 555 18.12 3.19 -1.69
N PHE A 556 17.44 2.84 -0.62
CA PHE A 556 15.98 2.87 -0.54
C PHE A 556 15.55 3.16 0.90
N VAL A 557 14.34 3.70 1.04
CA VAL A 557 13.74 4.01 2.33
C VAL A 557 12.50 3.15 2.54
N LEU A 558 12.33 2.70 3.78
CA LEU A 558 11.17 1.99 4.25
C LEU A 558 10.32 2.86 5.17
N ILE A 559 9.01 2.67 5.12
CA ILE A 559 8.10 3.04 6.20
C ILE A 559 7.56 1.75 6.80
N SER A 560 7.53 1.67 8.13
CA SER A 560 7.07 0.49 8.85
C SER A 560 5.88 0.77 9.76
N ASP A 561 4.91 -0.13 9.75
CA ASP A 561 3.87 -0.17 10.77
C ASP A 561 4.44 -0.88 12.00
N VAL A 562 4.33 -0.23 13.16
CA VAL A 562 4.90 -0.73 14.41
C VAL A 562 3.81 -0.86 15.46
N ARG A 563 3.80 -2.01 16.15
CA ARG A 563 2.86 -2.28 17.24
C ARG A 563 3.59 -2.80 18.47
N GLY A 564 3.10 -2.46 19.66
CA GLY A 564 3.47 -3.15 20.89
C GLY A 564 2.91 -4.56 20.92
N LEU A 565 3.42 -5.41 21.81
CA LEU A 565 2.87 -6.75 22.06
C LEU A 565 1.43 -6.70 22.64
N ASP A 566 1.04 -5.55 23.19
CA ASP A 566 -0.33 -5.23 23.62
C ASP A 566 -1.23 -4.74 22.48
N TYR A 567 -0.76 -4.82 21.23
CA TYR A 567 -1.41 -4.31 20.02
C TYR A 567 -1.59 -2.79 19.97
N SER A 568 -0.95 -2.03 20.87
CA SER A 568 -0.93 -0.58 20.79
C SER A 568 -0.17 -0.12 19.54
N THR A 569 -0.74 0.79 18.75
CA THR A 569 -0.05 1.38 17.61
C THR A 569 1.08 2.28 18.09
N GLN A 570 2.28 2.06 17.55
CA GLN A 570 3.45 2.89 17.78
C GLN A 570 3.66 3.84 16.59
N PRO A 571 4.41 4.95 16.76
CA PRO A 571 4.73 5.85 15.65
C PRO A 571 5.42 5.10 14.51
N PHE A 572 4.98 5.35 13.27
CA PHE A 572 5.55 4.72 12.07
C PHE A 572 6.88 5.40 11.72
N PRO A 573 8.02 4.67 11.81
CA PRO A 573 9.31 5.25 11.50
C PRO A 573 9.64 5.12 10.02
N ILE A 574 10.57 5.97 9.58
CA ILE A 574 11.32 5.77 8.34
C ILE A 574 12.69 5.16 8.63
N GLN A 575 13.21 4.39 7.67
CA GLN A 575 14.56 3.85 7.75
C GLN A 575 15.19 3.73 6.37
N GLU A 576 16.45 4.12 6.24
CA GLU A 576 17.22 3.99 5.00
C GLU A 576 18.09 2.73 5.01
N PHE A 577 18.14 2.05 3.86
CA PHE A 577 18.93 0.85 3.58
C PHE A 577 19.75 1.03 2.31
N SER A 578 20.78 0.21 2.17
CA SER A 578 21.60 0.04 0.96
C SER A 578 21.55 -1.41 0.49
N TYR A 579 21.52 -1.61 -0.82
CA TYR A 579 21.65 -2.91 -1.48
C TYR A 579 22.93 -2.95 -2.34
N SER A 580 23.71 -4.02 -2.17
CA SER A 580 24.86 -4.34 -3.02
C SER A 580 24.54 -5.55 -3.90
N ALA A 581 24.44 -5.31 -5.20
CA ALA A 581 24.12 -6.32 -6.20
C ALA A 581 25.22 -7.39 -6.34
N SER A 582 26.50 -6.99 -6.30
CA SER A 582 27.62 -7.92 -6.42
C SER A 582 27.77 -8.84 -5.20
N ARG A 583 27.33 -8.38 -4.02
CA ARG A 583 27.39 -9.16 -2.78
C ARG A 583 26.08 -9.84 -2.43
N GLY A 584 24.95 -9.45 -3.03
CA GLY A 584 23.63 -9.96 -2.65
C GLY A 584 23.26 -9.60 -1.21
N THR A 585 23.64 -8.41 -0.74
CA THR A 585 23.46 -7.99 0.66
C THR A 585 22.61 -6.74 0.77
N ILE A 586 21.69 -6.75 1.74
CA ILE A 586 20.93 -5.58 2.18
C ILE A 586 21.52 -5.13 3.51
N THR A 587 21.78 -3.84 3.69
CA THR A 587 22.40 -3.29 4.91
C THR A 587 21.65 -2.04 5.37
N PRO A 588 21.20 -1.97 6.63
CA PRO A 588 20.62 -0.75 7.18
C PRO A 588 21.68 0.36 7.21
N CYS A 589 21.30 1.54 6.73
CA CYS A 589 22.16 2.73 6.72
C CYS A 589 21.81 3.66 7.87
N SER A 590 20.52 3.83 8.16
CA SER A 590 20.04 4.55 9.34
C SER A 590 19.44 3.58 10.36
N THR A 591 19.33 3.99 11.62
CA THR A 591 18.35 3.40 12.55
C THR A 591 16.93 3.86 12.16
N ALA A 592 15.92 3.25 12.78
CA ALA A 592 14.52 3.65 12.63
C ALA A 592 14.31 5.04 13.24
N VAL A 593 13.83 5.97 12.43
CA VAL A 593 13.59 7.37 12.81
C VAL A 593 12.10 7.66 12.91
N ARG A 594 11.66 8.15 14.06
CA ARG A 594 10.27 8.61 14.27
C ARG A 594 10.15 10.11 14.03
N ALA A 595 8.93 10.58 13.81
CA ALA A 595 8.67 12.02 13.83
C ALA A 595 8.76 12.55 15.27
N VAL A 596 9.54 13.62 15.45
CA VAL A 596 10.02 14.07 16.76
C VAL A 596 9.17 15.19 17.35
N GLN A 597 8.57 16.02 16.50
CA GLN A 597 8.20 17.38 16.88
C GLN A 597 6.84 17.47 17.58
N ASP A 598 5.96 16.51 17.34
CA ASP A 598 4.53 16.61 17.64
C ASP A 598 3.86 15.25 17.89
N GLY A 599 4.61 14.15 17.87
CA GLY A 599 4.12 12.78 17.99
C GLY A 599 3.48 12.20 16.73
N SER A 600 3.59 12.90 15.59
CA SER A 600 3.08 12.45 14.29
C SER A 600 3.72 11.14 13.84
N ARG A 601 3.20 10.60 12.74
CA ARG A 601 3.67 9.36 12.12
C ARG A 601 4.12 9.65 10.69
N MET A 602 5.11 8.90 10.20
CA MET A 602 5.50 8.93 8.80
C MET A 602 4.52 8.07 7.99
N GLU A 603 3.92 8.64 6.95
CA GLU A 603 2.81 7.97 6.24
C GLU A 603 3.19 7.48 4.86
N SER A 604 3.86 8.29 4.05
CA SER A 604 4.30 7.88 2.71
C SER A 604 5.49 8.72 2.29
N ALA A 605 6.30 8.23 1.35
CA ALA A 605 7.51 8.92 0.94
C ALA A 605 7.71 8.91 -0.57
N VAL A 606 8.53 9.84 -1.05
CA VAL A 606 9.02 9.85 -2.44
C VAL A 606 10.39 10.49 -2.50
N PHE A 607 11.20 10.07 -3.48
CA PHE A 607 12.45 10.73 -3.81
C PHE A 607 12.26 11.72 -4.98
N GLY A 608 12.87 12.89 -4.85
CA GLY A 608 13.13 13.76 -5.99
C GLY A 608 14.26 13.23 -6.87
N ALA A 609 14.38 13.78 -8.09
CA ALA A 609 15.41 13.39 -9.05
C ALA A 609 16.86 13.66 -8.57
N ASP A 610 17.04 14.50 -7.55
CA ASP A 610 18.32 14.81 -6.91
C ASP A 610 18.61 13.96 -5.67
N GLY A 611 17.75 12.98 -5.35
CA GLY A 611 17.87 12.13 -4.17
C GLY A 611 17.34 12.79 -2.89
N THR A 612 16.70 13.96 -2.95
CA THR A 612 16.00 14.51 -1.80
C THR A 612 14.80 13.64 -1.43
N LEU A 613 14.72 13.23 -0.17
CA LEU A 613 13.60 12.45 0.36
C LEU A 613 12.52 13.40 0.90
N TYR A 614 11.30 13.24 0.41
CA TYR A 614 10.10 13.92 0.91
C TYR A 614 9.23 12.89 1.62
N VAL A 615 8.80 13.20 2.84
CA VAL A 615 8.02 12.29 3.68
C VAL A 615 6.76 12.99 4.16
N ALA A 616 5.62 12.49 3.69
CA ALA A 616 4.31 12.91 4.18
C ALA A 616 4.12 12.41 5.62
N ARG A 617 3.52 13.24 6.46
CA ARG A 617 3.32 12.98 7.88
C ARG A 617 1.85 13.08 8.24
N THR A 618 1.48 12.38 9.31
CA THR A 618 0.12 12.31 9.83
C THR A 618 0.10 12.69 11.30
N LYS A 619 -0.83 13.54 11.70
CA LYS A 619 -1.06 13.90 13.09
C LYS A 619 -1.38 12.66 13.93
N ASN A 620 -1.27 12.78 15.25
CA ASN A 620 -1.38 11.64 16.17
C ASN A 620 -2.78 11.02 16.16
N ASP A 621 -3.78 11.78 15.70
CA ASP A 621 -5.15 11.30 15.47
C ASP A 621 -5.27 10.31 14.31
N GLY A 622 -4.25 10.19 13.45
CA GLY A 622 -4.23 9.27 12.32
C GLY A 622 -5.10 9.71 11.13
N LEU A 623 -5.67 10.91 11.14
CA LEU A 623 -6.68 11.33 10.15
C LEU A 623 -6.32 12.60 9.40
N ARG A 624 -5.41 13.41 9.94
CA ARG A 624 -5.05 14.71 9.35
C ARG A 624 -3.59 14.78 8.96
N ALA A 625 -3.31 15.51 7.87
CA ALA A 625 -1.96 15.79 7.45
C ALA A 625 -1.18 16.59 8.50
N GLU A 626 0.13 16.34 8.54
CA GLU A 626 1.13 17.13 9.25
C GLU A 626 2.19 17.61 8.24
N THR A 627 2.95 18.63 8.62
CA THR A 627 3.98 19.27 7.81
C THR A 627 4.93 18.26 7.18
N LEU A 628 5.05 18.34 5.84
CA LEU A 628 5.95 17.54 5.01
C LEU A 628 7.38 17.67 5.53
N ALA A 629 7.99 16.54 5.84
CA ALA A 629 9.38 16.44 6.25
C ALA A 629 10.28 16.24 5.02
N VAL A 630 11.41 16.96 4.98
CA VAL A 630 12.36 16.88 3.86
C VAL A 630 13.76 16.57 4.37
N TYR A 631 14.39 15.56 3.76
CA TYR A 631 15.77 15.16 3.99
C TYR A 631 16.55 15.24 2.67
N PRO A 632 17.16 16.40 2.36
CA PRO A 632 17.98 16.57 1.17
C PRO A 632 19.22 15.68 1.22
N LYS A 633 19.66 15.20 0.05
CA LYS A 633 20.94 14.51 -0.08
C LYS A 633 22.06 15.57 -0.17
N VAL A 634 22.99 15.54 0.78
CA VAL A 634 24.15 16.46 0.82
C VAL A 634 25.42 15.63 0.64
N GLY A 635 26.04 15.73 -0.53
CA GLY A 635 27.08 14.80 -0.93
C GLY A 635 26.48 13.42 -1.20
N ARG A 636 26.95 12.39 -0.50
CA ARG A 636 26.46 11.01 -0.66
C ARG A 636 25.32 10.63 0.27
N GLU A 637 25.14 11.37 1.37
CA GLU A 637 24.27 10.96 2.47
C GLU A 637 23.20 12.02 2.75
N ARG A 638 22.09 11.57 3.35
CA ARG A 638 21.04 12.44 3.89
C ARG A 638 21.30 12.74 5.37
N GLY A 639 20.67 13.80 5.87
CA GLY A 639 20.55 14.05 7.31
C GLY A 639 19.99 12.86 8.09
N LEU A 640 19.13 12.07 7.43
CA LEU A 640 18.58 10.82 7.94
C LEU A 640 19.66 9.83 8.38
N VAL A 641 20.67 9.58 7.53
CA VAL A 641 21.75 8.62 7.81
C VAL A 641 22.82 9.23 8.71
N THR A 642 23.24 10.46 8.43
CA THR A 642 24.35 11.10 9.15
C THR A 642 24.08 11.40 10.63
N ARG A 643 22.83 11.74 10.99
CA ARG A 643 22.44 12.02 12.38
C ARG A 643 21.93 10.80 13.13
N ALA A 644 21.47 9.78 12.41
CA ALA A 644 20.88 8.56 12.95
C ALA A 644 21.43 7.30 12.25
N PRO A 645 22.76 7.08 12.25
CA PRO A 645 23.34 5.94 11.55
C PRO A 645 22.91 4.62 12.20
N ALA A 646 22.77 3.57 11.39
CA ALA A 646 22.64 2.21 11.91
C ALA A 646 23.96 1.83 12.60
N THR A 647 23.89 1.29 13.82
CA THR A 647 25.05 0.80 14.59
C THR A 647 24.82 -0.65 15.00
N GLY A 648 25.88 -1.38 15.37
CA GLY A 648 25.79 -2.83 15.63
C GLY A 648 24.85 -3.24 16.78
N ASN A 649 24.54 -2.34 17.72
CA ASN A 649 23.60 -2.60 18.83
C ASN A 649 22.14 -2.22 18.51
N TRP A 650 21.89 -1.70 17.31
CA TRP A 650 20.55 -1.49 16.81
C TRP A 650 19.96 -2.82 16.34
N PRO A 651 18.67 -3.13 16.61
CA PRO A 651 17.60 -2.33 17.22
C PRO A 651 17.20 -2.75 18.65
N VAL A 652 18.04 -3.51 19.36
CA VAL A 652 17.67 -4.08 20.68
C VAL A 652 17.47 -2.97 21.70
N ASP A 653 18.41 -2.03 21.82
CA ASP A 653 18.35 -0.97 22.84
C ASP A 653 17.80 0.36 22.32
N THR A 654 17.74 0.54 20.99
CA THR A 654 17.35 1.81 20.37
C THR A 654 16.37 1.59 19.22
N TRP A 655 15.17 2.16 19.33
CA TRP A 655 14.15 2.14 18.28
C TRP A 655 13.38 3.45 18.23
N GLY A 656 13.03 3.91 17.03
CA GLY A 656 12.29 5.15 16.83
C GLY A 656 13.05 6.34 17.40
N ILE A 657 14.34 6.45 17.09
CA ILE A 657 15.13 7.57 17.58
C ILE A 657 14.70 8.85 16.88
N GLU A 658 14.97 9.95 17.56
CA GLU A 658 14.61 11.26 17.07
C GLU A 658 15.63 11.74 16.03
N ASN A 659 15.17 12.00 14.80
CA ASN A 659 15.98 12.68 13.79
C ASN A 659 15.14 13.75 13.09
N ARG A 660 15.37 14.99 13.50
CA ARG A 660 14.68 16.17 12.95
C ARG A 660 14.94 16.26 11.45
N PRO A 661 13.90 16.45 10.61
CA PRO A 661 14.11 16.74 9.20
C PRO A 661 14.85 18.07 9.02
N ASP A 662 15.60 18.19 7.94
CA ASP A 662 16.33 19.41 7.60
C ASP A 662 15.34 20.55 7.29
N TYR A 663 14.17 20.22 6.75
CA TYR A 663 13.07 21.15 6.56
C TYR A 663 11.71 20.57 6.94
N LEU A 664 10.85 21.46 7.43
CA LEU A 664 9.41 21.26 7.49
C LEU A 664 8.75 22.27 6.55
N VAL A 665 7.93 21.77 5.63
CA VAL A 665 7.28 22.65 4.66
C VAL A 665 5.95 23.14 5.20
N ALA A 666 5.89 24.42 5.57
CA ALA A 666 4.68 25.04 6.09
C ALA A 666 3.51 24.99 5.08
N GLY A 667 2.28 24.87 5.59
CA GLY A 667 1.05 24.87 4.80
C GLY A 667 0.68 23.51 4.20
N THR A 668 1.51 22.48 4.37
CA THR A 668 1.22 21.09 3.96
C THR A 668 0.46 20.30 5.04
N ASP A 669 0.27 20.88 6.22
CA ASP A 669 -0.46 20.34 7.38
C ASP A 669 -1.98 20.59 7.32
N ARG A 670 -2.47 20.95 6.12
CA ARG A 670 -3.87 21.23 5.82
C ARG A 670 -4.51 19.99 5.20
N GLY A 671 -5.69 19.62 5.69
CA GLY A 671 -6.46 18.52 5.14
C GLY A 671 -6.29 17.18 5.84
N GLY A 672 -6.74 16.14 5.15
CA GLY A 672 -6.76 14.75 5.59
C GLY A 672 -5.41 14.06 5.43
N LEU A 673 -5.34 12.84 5.96
CA LEU A 673 -4.26 11.89 5.82
C LEU A 673 -3.75 11.79 4.37
N VAL A 674 -2.47 12.07 4.11
CA VAL A 674 -1.89 11.97 2.77
C VAL A 674 -1.64 10.50 2.41
N ARG A 675 -2.40 9.96 1.44
CA ARG A 675 -2.19 8.58 0.93
C ARG A 675 -1.52 8.51 -0.42
N SER A 676 -1.28 9.65 -1.05
CA SER A 676 -0.50 9.73 -2.27
C SER A 676 0.48 10.88 -2.16
N ILE A 677 1.77 10.56 -2.25
CA ILE A 677 2.85 11.52 -2.47
C ILE A 677 3.60 11.10 -3.73
N THR A 678 3.84 12.05 -4.62
CA THR A 678 4.62 11.81 -5.83
C THR A 678 5.34 13.07 -6.27
N VAL A 679 6.23 12.97 -7.24
CA VAL A 679 6.98 14.09 -7.81
C VAL A 679 6.68 14.18 -9.28
N ASP A 680 6.35 15.38 -9.75
CA ASP A 680 6.39 15.67 -11.19
C ASP A 680 7.87 15.72 -11.64
N PRO A 681 8.35 14.76 -12.45
CA PRO A 681 9.76 14.72 -12.83
C PRO A 681 10.18 15.89 -13.73
N ARG A 682 9.25 16.61 -14.38
CA ARG A 682 9.59 17.77 -15.22
C ARG A 682 9.91 19.00 -14.40
N THR A 683 9.08 19.32 -13.42
CA THR A 683 9.20 20.55 -12.63
C THR A 683 9.89 20.32 -11.28
N GLY A 684 9.95 19.07 -10.81
CA GLY A 684 10.36 18.73 -9.45
C GLY A 684 9.30 19.08 -8.40
N ALA A 685 8.09 19.47 -8.79
CA ALA A 685 7.00 19.75 -7.86
C ALA A 685 6.58 18.46 -7.12
N VAL A 686 6.41 18.56 -5.81
CA VAL A 686 5.89 17.49 -4.96
C VAL A 686 4.38 17.64 -4.89
N LEU A 687 3.67 16.55 -5.21
CA LEU A 687 2.22 16.47 -5.25
C LEU A 687 1.74 15.59 -4.10
N LEU A 688 0.90 16.14 -3.23
CA LEU A 688 0.33 15.47 -2.06
C LEU A 688 -1.18 15.35 -2.26
N ALA A 689 -1.76 14.15 -2.18
CA ALA A 689 -3.21 13.97 -2.18
C ALA A 689 -3.66 13.32 -0.86
N GLY A 690 -4.55 14.04 -0.18
CA GLY A 690 -5.20 13.62 1.07
C GLY A 690 -6.38 12.69 0.83
N LEU A 691 -6.71 11.89 1.84
CA LEU A 691 -7.90 11.04 1.85
C LEU A 691 -9.20 11.82 1.66
N ASP A 692 -9.22 13.07 2.07
CA ASP A 692 -10.33 14.00 1.94
C ASP A 692 -10.47 14.60 0.54
N GLY A 693 -9.56 14.30 -0.39
CA GLY A 693 -9.60 14.82 -1.76
C GLY A 693 -8.90 16.15 -1.94
N LEU A 694 -8.09 16.59 -0.98
CA LEU A 694 -7.26 17.77 -1.17
C LEU A 694 -5.95 17.40 -1.87
N VAL A 695 -5.69 18.04 -3.01
CA VAL A 695 -4.42 17.98 -3.73
C VAL A 695 -3.62 19.24 -3.43
N GLN A 696 -2.44 19.06 -2.83
CA GLN A 696 -1.53 20.12 -2.43
C GLN A 696 -0.23 20.03 -3.23
N VAL A 697 0.17 21.15 -3.82
CA VAL A 697 1.44 21.29 -4.57
C VAL A 697 2.48 21.99 -3.71
N VAL A 698 3.69 21.45 -3.71
CA VAL A 698 4.88 22.08 -3.13
C VAL A 698 5.95 22.20 -4.20
N ARG A 699 6.49 23.41 -4.40
CA ARG A 699 7.62 23.65 -5.30
C ARG A 699 8.91 23.83 -4.52
N PRO A 700 9.79 22.82 -4.51
CA PRO A 700 11.13 22.99 -4.00
C PRO A 700 11.98 23.84 -4.97
N ALA A 701 12.87 24.64 -4.43
CA ALA A 701 13.93 25.32 -5.17
C ALA A 701 15.25 25.24 -4.40
N GLY A 702 16.38 25.37 -5.10
CA GLY A 702 17.70 25.16 -4.50
C GLY A 702 18.03 23.68 -4.28
N ARG A 703 19.07 23.40 -3.49
CA ARG A 703 19.56 22.04 -3.17
C ARG A 703 20.18 21.99 -1.78
N GLY A 704 20.20 20.79 -1.18
CA GLY A 704 20.89 20.54 0.09
C GLY A 704 20.41 21.46 1.22
N GLY A 705 21.33 22.02 2.00
CA GLY A 705 21.03 22.96 3.09
C GLY A 705 20.60 24.37 2.65
N ARG A 706 20.36 24.62 1.35
CA ARG A 706 19.89 25.90 0.79
C ARG A 706 18.56 25.77 0.06
N MET A 707 17.76 24.75 0.38
CA MET A 707 16.44 24.59 -0.23
C MET A 707 15.44 25.61 0.31
N THR A 708 14.53 26.04 -0.56
CA THR A 708 13.32 26.81 -0.20
C THR A 708 12.09 26.12 -0.78
N PHE A 709 10.92 26.41 -0.22
CA PHE A 709 9.66 25.75 -0.60
C PHE A 709 8.56 26.77 -0.79
N ARG A 710 7.83 26.65 -1.89
CA ARG A 710 6.59 27.38 -2.12
C ARG A 710 5.42 26.39 -2.10
N THR A 711 4.56 26.53 -1.10
CA THR A 711 3.32 25.76 -0.99
C THR A 711 2.19 26.53 -1.67
N GLU A 712 1.53 25.92 -2.63
CA GLU A 712 0.42 26.55 -3.37
C GLU A 712 -0.90 26.40 -2.60
N GLN A 713 -2.01 26.95 -3.10
CA GLN A 713 -3.31 26.70 -2.46
C GLN A 713 -3.76 25.26 -2.73
N PRO A 714 -4.26 24.53 -1.73
CA PRO A 714 -4.79 23.19 -1.95
C PRO A 714 -6.05 23.25 -2.80
N ILE A 715 -6.21 22.23 -3.64
CA ILE A 715 -7.33 22.07 -4.56
C ILE A 715 -8.19 20.90 -4.09
N ASP A 716 -9.50 21.12 -3.97
CA ASP A 716 -10.47 20.07 -3.65
C ASP A 716 -10.92 19.37 -4.94
N VAL A 717 -10.56 18.09 -5.11
CA VAL A 717 -10.98 17.29 -6.28
C VAL A 717 -12.42 16.78 -6.19
N GLY A 718 -13.17 17.20 -5.17
CA GLY A 718 -14.61 17.04 -5.11
C GLY A 718 -15.08 15.64 -4.75
N LEU A 719 -14.33 14.91 -3.92
CA LEU A 719 -14.73 13.55 -3.49
C LEU A 719 -16.11 13.52 -2.83
N SER A 720 -16.50 14.58 -2.14
CA SER A 720 -17.79 14.72 -1.46
C SER A 720 -18.99 14.77 -2.41
N MET A 721 -18.77 15.06 -3.70
CA MET A 721 -19.81 15.10 -4.72
C MET A 721 -20.03 13.75 -5.40
N LEU A 722 -19.11 12.78 -5.22
CA LEU A 722 -19.26 11.42 -5.75
C LEU A 722 -20.40 10.69 -5.03
N ARG A 723 -21.04 9.75 -5.73
CA ARG A 723 -22.12 8.96 -5.15
C ARG A 723 -21.60 8.09 -4.00
N GLY A 724 -22.11 8.32 -2.80
CA GLY A 724 -21.98 7.38 -1.69
C GLY A 724 -23.19 7.50 -0.77
N PRO A 725 -23.80 6.39 -0.32
CA PRO A 725 -24.63 6.49 0.88
C PRO A 725 -23.75 7.03 2.02
N SER A 726 -24.33 7.76 2.95
CA SER A 726 -23.65 8.28 4.15
C SER A 726 -22.94 7.23 5.02
N THR A 727 -23.05 5.95 4.65
CA THR A 727 -22.49 4.76 5.32
C THR A 727 -21.23 4.20 4.65
N ARG A 728 -20.74 4.80 3.55
CA ARG A 728 -19.54 4.33 2.84
C ARG A 728 -18.45 5.38 2.84
N TYR A 729 -17.22 4.90 2.93
CA TYR A 729 -16.03 5.72 2.78
C TYR A 729 -15.70 5.90 1.31
N VAL A 730 -15.34 7.12 0.89
CA VAL A 730 -14.78 7.41 -0.43
C VAL A 730 -13.47 8.15 -0.22
N GLY A 731 -12.37 7.64 -0.80
CA GLY A 731 -11.05 8.23 -0.57
C GLY A 731 -10.07 8.01 -1.72
N VAL A 732 -9.12 8.94 -1.84
CA VAL A 732 -7.99 8.82 -2.76
C VAL A 732 -6.98 7.80 -2.23
N ARG A 733 -6.33 7.10 -3.15
CA ARG A 733 -5.23 6.19 -2.88
C ARG A 733 -3.98 6.56 -3.68
N ARG A 734 -2.89 5.79 -3.53
CA ARG A 734 -1.58 6.11 -4.10
C ARG A 734 -1.66 6.23 -5.63
N GLY A 735 -1.38 7.44 -6.12
CA GLY A 735 -1.41 7.81 -7.53
C GLY A 735 -0.08 7.63 -8.23
N ALA A 736 -0.11 7.88 -9.54
CA ALA A 736 1.08 7.88 -10.39
C ALA A 736 1.03 9.03 -11.41
N VAL A 737 2.20 9.57 -11.76
CA VAL A 737 2.35 10.61 -12.76
C VAL A 737 2.65 9.98 -14.12
N ASP A 738 1.90 10.39 -15.15
CA ASP A 738 2.30 10.28 -16.55
C ASP A 738 3.10 11.55 -16.91
N PRO A 739 4.44 11.46 -16.99
CA PRO A 739 5.25 12.63 -17.29
C PRO A 739 5.11 13.12 -18.73
N LEU A 740 4.77 12.23 -19.67
CA LEU A 740 4.67 12.56 -21.09
C LEU A 740 3.35 13.27 -21.38
N ARG A 741 2.25 12.80 -20.80
CA ARG A 741 0.92 13.40 -20.93
C ARG A 741 0.59 14.43 -19.84
N ARG A 742 1.59 14.77 -19.01
CA ARG A 742 1.46 15.78 -17.95
C ARG A 742 0.21 15.55 -17.10
N SER A 743 0.01 14.31 -16.63
CA SER A 743 -1.19 13.93 -15.90
C SER A 743 -0.85 13.23 -14.60
N LEU A 744 -1.52 13.58 -13.51
CA LEU A 744 -1.55 12.80 -12.27
C LEU A 744 -2.81 11.93 -12.25
N TRP A 745 -2.62 10.63 -12.10
CA TRP A 745 -3.69 9.65 -11.99
C TRP A 745 -3.89 9.25 -10.53
N LEU A 746 -5.11 9.43 -10.02
CA LEU A 746 -5.48 9.14 -8.63
C LEU A 746 -6.63 8.13 -8.60
N PRO A 747 -6.40 6.87 -8.20
CA PRO A 747 -7.48 5.94 -7.93
C PRO A 747 -8.30 6.40 -6.73
N VAL A 748 -9.62 6.35 -6.86
CA VAL A 748 -10.57 6.71 -5.82
C VAL A 748 -11.41 5.50 -5.50
N ASN A 749 -11.33 5.06 -4.24
CA ASN A 749 -12.00 3.87 -3.80
C ASN A 749 -13.21 4.16 -2.93
N GLN A 750 -14.25 3.36 -3.10
CA GLN A 750 -15.33 3.26 -2.12
C GLN A 750 -15.09 2.03 -1.24
N MET A 751 -15.30 2.15 0.06
CA MET A 751 -15.11 1.08 1.04
C MET A 751 -16.29 0.96 2.00
N VAL A 752 -16.37 -0.21 2.64
CA VAL A 752 -17.45 -0.58 3.56
C VAL A 752 -17.10 -0.12 4.97
N LEU A 753 -17.82 0.87 5.51
CA LEU A 753 -17.70 1.34 6.90
C LEU A 753 -18.85 0.86 7.81
N ASP A 754 -19.86 0.22 7.25
CA ASP A 754 -21.21 0.08 7.81
C ASP A 754 -21.35 -0.99 8.90
N GLY A 755 -20.25 -1.37 9.57
CA GLY A 755 -20.27 -2.33 10.66
C GLY A 755 -20.67 -3.74 10.23
N LEU A 756 -20.69 -4.03 8.92
CA LEU A 756 -20.86 -5.39 8.42
C LEU A 756 -19.76 -6.28 9.01
N PRO A 757 -20.13 -7.29 9.82
CA PRO A 757 -19.14 -8.15 10.42
C PRO A 757 -18.45 -8.92 9.31
N TRP A 758 -17.12 -8.85 9.28
CA TRP A 758 -16.35 -9.72 8.42
C TRP A 758 -16.41 -11.15 8.97
N PRO A 759 -16.56 -12.17 8.10
CA PRO A 759 -16.69 -12.07 6.65
C PRO A 759 -18.13 -11.86 6.19
N TYR A 760 -18.29 -11.19 5.05
CA TYR A 760 -19.57 -10.96 4.40
C TYR A 760 -19.50 -11.33 2.91
N PRO A 761 -20.65 -11.62 2.25
CA PRO A 761 -20.65 -12.00 0.84
C PRO A 761 -20.03 -10.93 -0.06
N PRO A 762 -19.23 -11.30 -1.08
CA PRO A 762 -18.72 -10.33 -2.05
C PRO A 762 -19.85 -9.65 -2.83
N PHE A 763 -19.77 -8.33 -2.98
CA PHE A 763 -20.66 -7.52 -3.82
C PHE A 763 -19.86 -6.44 -4.53
N LYS A 764 -20.46 -5.67 -5.44
CA LYS A 764 -19.77 -4.57 -6.16
C LYS A 764 -19.92 -3.23 -5.45
N LEU A 765 -18.87 -2.42 -5.52
CA LEU A 765 -18.86 -1.03 -5.09
C LEU A 765 -18.60 -0.11 -6.28
N ASP A 766 -19.00 1.15 -6.15
CA ASP A 766 -18.63 2.18 -7.11
C ASP A 766 -17.16 2.57 -6.88
N GLN A 767 -16.40 2.74 -7.95
CA GLN A 767 -14.97 3.07 -7.91
C GLN A 767 -14.70 4.06 -9.04
N TRP A 768 -13.72 4.93 -8.88
CA TRP A 768 -13.40 5.95 -9.87
C TRP A 768 -11.90 6.10 -10.07
N LEU A 769 -11.52 6.75 -11.17
CA LEU A 769 -10.16 7.17 -11.45
C LEU A 769 -10.19 8.64 -11.83
N MET A 770 -9.38 9.44 -11.15
CA MET A 770 -9.24 10.86 -11.44
C MET A 770 -7.97 11.11 -12.25
N ARG A 771 -8.08 11.97 -13.26
CA ARG A 771 -6.96 12.55 -14.00
C ARG A 771 -6.88 14.03 -13.68
N VAL A 772 -5.79 14.45 -13.06
CA VAL A 772 -5.46 15.85 -12.84
C VAL A 772 -4.44 16.30 -13.89
N ASP A 773 -4.78 17.32 -14.66
CA ASP A 773 -3.90 17.93 -15.65
C ASP A 773 -2.80 18.75 -14.94
N LEU A 774 -1.55 18.36 -15.13
CA LEU A 774 -0.40 18.98 -14.47
C LEU A 774 0.00 20.30 -15.13
N ASP A 775 -0.25 20.52 -16.41
CA ASP A 775 0.08 21.79 -17.04
C ASP A 775 -0.85 22.89 -16.50
N VAL A 776 -2.13 22.57 -16.31
CA VAL A 776 -3.10 23.46 -15.66
C VAL A 776 -2.83 23.61 -14.15
N LEU A 777 -2.62 22.49 -13.44
CA LEU A 777 -2.36 22.50 -11.99
C LEU A 777 -1.12 23.34 -11.66
N LEU A 778 -0.07 23.19 -12.47
CA LEU A 778 1.22 23.81 -12.23
C LEU A 778 1.38 25.16 -12.95
N GLY A 779 0.41 25.60 -13.76
CA GLY A 779 0.46 26.87 -14.47
C GLY A 779 1.65 26.97 -15.42
N ASP A 780 1.95 25.89 -16.14
CA ASP A 780 3.06 25.76 -17.10
C ASP A 780 2.63 26.13 -18.55
N GLU A 781 1.49 26.80 -18.74
CA GLU A 781 0.97 27.24 -20.06
C GLU A 781 1.79 28.35 -20.73
#